data_AF-A0A0C1ZMA6-F1
#
_entry.id   AF-A0A0C1ZMA6-F1
#
_cell.length_a   1.000
_cell.length_b   1.000
_cell.length_c   1.000
_cell.angle_alpha   90.00
_cell.angle_beta   90.00
_cell.angle_gamma   90.00
#
_symmetry.space_group_name_H-M   'P 1'
#
loop_
_entity.id
_entity.type
_entity.pdbx_description
1 polymer ?
#
loop_
_entity_poly.entity_id
_entity_poly.type
_entity_poly.pdbx_seq_one_letter_code
_entity_poly.pdbx_strand_id
1 'polypeptide(L)'
;MDGMEGTDATWLDPDRALSVLRRATSTLTFDLRRVSLFMASQGLGDPGSRTASQAWRQIAQLLRLGQLRVVERSRELSRYSHDHIAPGPAPTPSDPGVIEDASAWFELVLEDDYGRALAEVEHRLTLPDLSVVKGRSDTSGRVFIEQIAPGHCKLELTLSSWPNADSGQAPAATPSSRLLERRAPFDGRLPSFTLPTLVHNRVRLRPSPIKAHAAAGFRADSSFVSPGLAAALRPMRQPLEHASAQLALFGHTDPAGSGANNKALSERRAAAMRALASSDADALYEIAKHERWGLDAYQAMLRGLGFIPGAIDDTSGPMTDAAIEAFVEANTQRWLSGSAPSQGPALDEQTQRAIISAYVEEYGLGLQPKRLLSSVASGCREFNSAGIRPERARRVTLAVFTDASTSPRASDLPCVEGNSGACTLDLEDGLRCRFYRHAVAPQDLDRAVVEWFDFAWLRTPTGKIHLSALTTAPDTDHVEFEIGIADGGLPSPLPCSAAGGSGEIVLRKLGRAAGLVRHGVCYALWDPEGFDPFDPRQWFETDPNAPEIEGLPVPTFKITLGKDWAYSTPPGRRLDRIVLEGDTQREVMALLSDGSYARFAGREGLQQVAAEAGGLHVLALYPWNGLVSPAGRGAEDG
;
A
#
# COMPACT_ATOMS: atom_id res chain seq x y z
N MET A 1 31.77 -30.61 -7.40
CA MET A 1 30.72 -30.16 -8.34
C MET A 1 30.62 -31.20 -9.46
N ASP A 2 30.11 -32.39 -9.13
CA ASP A 2 29.87 -33.51 -10.07
C ASP A 2 28.53 -34.15 -9.67
N GLY A 3 27.41 -33.48 -9.99
CA GLY A 3 26.10 -33.91 -9.49
C GLY A 3 24.88 -33.27 -10.17
N MET A 4 25.00 -32.90 -11.45
CA MET A 4 23.85 -32.54 -12.29
C MET A 4 23.94 -33.28 -13.64
N GLU A 5 24.05 -34.60 -13.60
CA GLU A 5 23.71 -35.44 -14.76
C GLU A 5 22.20 -35.62 -14.77
N GLY A 6 21.48 -34.81 -15.54
CA GLY A 6 20.02 -34.95 -15.67
C GLY A 6 19.23 -33.77 -16.23
N THR A 7 19.87 -32.67 -16.65
CA THR A 7 19.14 -31.55 -17.28
C THR A 7 19.51 -31.42 -18.75
N ASP A 8 18.52 -31.49 -19.65
CA ASP A 8 18.58 -31.14 -21.10
C ASP A 8 18.89 -29.64 -21.31
N ALA A 9 20.03 -29.22 -20.80
CA ALA A 9 20.51 -27.85 -20.85
C ALA A 9 21.80 -27.82 -21.68
N THR A 10 21.78 -27.09 -22.79
CA THR A 10 22.98 -26.88 -23.59
C THR A 10 23.74 -25.67 -23.03
N TRP A 11 24.99 -25.87 -22.65
CA TRP A 11 25.88 -24.78 -22.27
C TRP A 11 26.21 -23.95 -23.50
N LEU A 12 26.02 -22.63 -23.39
CA LEU A 12 26.39 -21.71 -24.46
C LEU A 12 27.86 -21.32 -24.33
N ASP A 13 28.56 -21.23 -25.46
CA ASP A 13 29.87 -20.57 -25.49
C ASP A 13 29.73 -19.08 -25.10
N PRO A 14 30.80 -18.43 -24.61
CA PRO A 14 30.72 -17.06 -24.09
C PRO A 14 30.13 -16.02 -25.04
N ASP A 15 30.41 -16.12 -26.34
CA ASP A 15 29.95 -15.13 -27.32
C ASP A 15 28.47 -15.35 -27.67
N ARG A 16 28.04 -16.60 -27.80
CA ARG A 16 26.62 -16.95 -27.95
C ARG A 16 25.82 -16.59 -26.70
N ALA A 17 26.35 -16.86 -25.51
CA ALA A 17 25.75 -16.48 -24.23
C ALA A 17 25.54 -14.96 -24.14
N LEU A 18 26.54 -14.17 -24.53
CA LEU A 18 26.46 -12.71 -24.53
C LEU A 18 25.40 -12.20 -25.52
N SER A 19 25.31 -12.81 -26.71
CA SER A 19 24.29 -12.47 -27.71
C SER A 19 22.87 -12.76 -27.22
N VAL A 20 22.65 -13.91 -26.57
CA VAL A 20 21.35 -14.29 -25.98
C VAL A 20 20.95 -13.31 -24.88
N LEU A 21 21.87 -12.97 -23.96
CA LEU A 21 21.60 -12.00 -22.90
C LEU A 21 21.24 -10.62 -23.47
N ARG A 22 21.98 -10.12 -24.47
CA ARG A 22 21.66 -8.83 -25.11
C ARG A 22 20.28 -8.83 -25.75
N ARG A 23 19.94 -9.91 -26.46
CA ARG A 23 18.62 -10.05 -27.09
C ARG A 23 17.52 -10.08 -26.05
N ALA A 24 17.67 -10.87 -24.99
CA ALA A 24 16.70 -10.95 -23.89
C ALA A 24 16.49 -9.59 -23.20
N THR A 25 17.55 -8.80 -23.05
CA THR A 25 17.44 -7.45 -22.48
C THR A 25 16.77 -6.42 -23.38
N SER A 26 16.70 -6.69 -24.70
CA SER A 26 16.10 -5.78 -25.68
C SER A 26 14.58 -5.98 -25.88
N THR A 27 14.04 -7.13 -25.47
CA THR A 27 12.65 -7.54 -25.75
C THR A 27 11.70 -7.35 -24.55
N LEU A 28 12.01 -6.40 -23.65
CA LEU A 28 11.20 -5.97 -22.49
C LEU A 28 10.92 -7.02 -21.38
N THR A 29 11.33 -8.27 -21.55
CA THR A 29 11.08 -9.36 -20.57
C THR A 29 12.17 -9.50 -19.51
N PHE A 30 13.32 -8.86 -19.71
CA PHE A 30 14.49 -8.96 -18.83
C PHE A 30 15.26 -7.63 -18.84
N ASP A 31 15.65 -7.05 -17.68
CA ASP A 31 16.39 -5.78 -17.61
C ASP A 31 17.85 -6.04 -17.20
N LEU A 32 18.81 -5.37 -17.86
CA LEU A 32 20.23 -5.38 -17.54
C LEU A 32 20.51 -5.08 -16.07
N ARG A 33 19.70 -4.21 -15.43
CA ARG A 33 19.82 -3.91 -14.00
C ARG A 33 19.64 -5.16 -13.13
N ARG A 34 18.74 -6.08 -13.49
CA ARG A 34 18.52 -7.33 -12.75
C ARG A 34 19.72 -8.27 -12.86
N VAL A 35 20.38 -8.31 -14.03
CA VAL A 35 21.61 -9.09 -14.23
C VAL A 35 22.74 -8.54 -13.36
N SER A 36 22.93 -7.22 -13.35
CA SER A 36 23.94 -6.58 -12.50
C SER A 36 23.68 -6.81 -11.01
N LEU A 37 22.42 -6.71 -10.56
CA LEU A 37 22.05 -6.98 -9.16
C LEU A 37 22.27 -8.45 -8.78
N PHE A 38 21.94 -9.39 -9.66
CA PHE A 38 22.23 -10.81 -9.47
C PHE A 38 23.73 -11.06 -9.38
N MET A 39 24.53 -10.48 -10.27
CA MET A 39 25.99 -10.60 -10.22
C MET A 39 26.56 -10.02 -8.91
N ALA A 40 26.08 -8.85 -8.49
CA ALA A 40 26.50 -8.23 -7.23
C ALA A 40 26.14 -9.10 -6.02
N SER A 41 24.96 -9.75 -6.01
CA SER A 41 24.56 -10.65 -4.92
C SER A 41 25.41 -11.92 -4.83
N GLN A 42 26.05 -12.32 -5.93
CA GLN A 42 26.99 -13.44 -5.98
C GLN A 42 28.46 -13.01 -5.79
N GLY A 43 28.73 -11.74 -5.49
CA GLY A 43 30.10 -11.21 -5.37
C GLY A 43 30.86 -11.15 -6.70
N LEU A 44 30.16 -11.22 -7.84
CA LEU A 44 30.73 -11.24 -9.18
C LEU A 44 30.72 -9.87 -9.88
N GLY A 45 30.36 -8.78 -9.18
CA GLY A 45 30.44 -7.45 -9.78
C GLY A 45 30.27 -6.28 -8.83
N ASP A 46 30.47 -5.08 -9.37
CA ASP A 46 30.31 -3.81 -8.66
C ASP A 46 28.90 -3.27 -8.97
N PRO A 47 28.00 -3.16 -7.98
CA PRO A 47 26.67 -2.58 -8.19
C PRO A 47 26.74 -1.12 -8.68
N GLY A 48 27.90 -0.47 -8.56
CA GLY A 48 28.17 0.89 -9.01
C GLY A 48 28.50 1.06 -10.50
N SER A 49 28.41 0.03 -11.36
CA SER A 49 28.65 0.18 -12.80
C SER A 49 27.71 1.25 -13.39
N ARG A 50 28.24 2.43 -13.72
CA ARG A 50 27.43 3.64 -14.01
C ARG A 50 26.82 3.65 -15.42
N THR A 51 27.27 2.79 -16.33
CA THR A 51 26.81 2.77 -17.72
C THR A 51 26.53 1.35 -18.24
N ALA A 52 25.56 1.21 -19.15
CA ALA A 52 25.24 -0.07 -19.79
C ALA A 52 26.46 -0.71 -20.47
N SER A 53 27.33 0.09 -21.07
CA SER A 53 28.57 -0.37 -21.71
C SER A 53 29.60 -0.94 -20.72
N GLN A 54 29.61 -0.48 -19.46
CA GLN A 54 30.44 -1.06 -18.41
C GLN A 54 29.86 -2.39 -17.93
N ALA A 55 28.55 -2.44 -17.69
CA ALA A 55 27.86 -3.67 -17.30
C ALA A 55 28.04 -4.79 -18.34
N TRP A 56 27.90 -4.48 -19.64
CA TRP A 56 28.11 -5.47 -20.70
C TRP A 56 29.56 -5.94 -20.83
N ARG A 57 30.54 -5.07 -20.58
CA ARG A 57 31.95 -5.47 -20.55
C ARG A 57 32.24 -6.42 -19.40
N GLN A 58 31.66 -6.15 -18.22
CA GLN A 58 31.80 -7.01 -17.05
C GLN A 58 31.14 -8.38 -17.28
N ILE A 59 29.91 -8.42 -17.81
CA ILE A 59 29.23 -9.67 -18.17
C ILE A 59 30.08 -10.48 -19.16
N ALA A 60 30.59 -9.84 -20.22
CA ALA A 60 31.44 -10.51 -21.20
C ALA A 60 32.73 -11.07 -20.57
N GLN A 61 33.35 -10.34 -19.64
CA GLN A 61 34.54 -10.80 -18.92
C GLN A 61 34.22 -12.03 -18.05
N LEU A 62 33.12 -12.02 -17.30
CA LEU A 62 32.73 -13.15 -16.46
C LEU A 62 32.37 -14.40 -17.27
N LEU A 63 31.72 -14.23 -18.43
CA LEU A 63 31.44 -15.33 -19.35
C LEU A 63 32.75 -15.95 -19.87
N ARG A 64 33.73 -15.13 -20.25
CA ARG A 64 35.04 -15.61 -20.74
C ARG A 64 35.89 -16.26 -19.66
N LEU A 65 35.78 -15.76 -18.41
CA LEU A 65 36.44 -16.36 -17.25
C LEU A 65 35.72 -17.62 -16.74
N GLY A 66 34.56 -17.97 -17.31
CA GLY A 66 33.74 -19.11 -16.87
C GLY A 66 33.10 -18.93 -15.49
N GLN A 67 33.14 -17.71 -14.92
CA GLN A 67 32.52 -17.33 -13.65
C GLN A 67 31.03 -17.05 -13.79
N LEU A 68 30.58 -16.70 -14.99
CA LEU A 68 29.18 -16.67 -15.38
C LEU A 68 28.99 -17.70 -16.50
N ARG A 69 27.93 -18.49 -16.44
CA ARG A 69 27.55 -19.43 -17.49
C ARG A 69 26.09 -19.26 -17.82
N VAL A 70 25.75 -19.33 -19.11
CA VAL A 70 24.36 -19.30 -19.58
C VAL A 70 24.03 -20.67 -20.14
N VAL A 71 22.91 -21.20 -19.67
CA VAL A 71 22.33 -22.44 -20.18
C VAL A 71 21.11 -22.12 -21.00
N GLU A 72 21.05 -22.66 -22.21
CA GLU A 72 19.84 -22.70 -23.01
C GLU A 72 19.17 -24.04 -22.72
N ARG A 73 18.04 -24.02 -22.00
CA ARG A 73 17.20 -25.21 -21.87
C ARG A 73 16.41 -25.35 -23.15
N SER A 74 16.50 -26.51 -23.78
CA SER A 74 15.53 -26.86 -24.82
C SER A 74 14.16 -26.78 -24.16
N ARG A 75 13.33 -25.83 -24.58
CA ARG A 75 11.90 -26.03 -24.41
C ARG A 75 11.61 -27.29 -25.20
N GLU A 76 11.16 -28.35 -24.53
CA GLU A 76 10.36 -29.34 -25.23
C GLU A 76 9.29 -28.53 -25.95
N LEU A 77 9.42 -28.44 -27.27
CA LEU A 77 8.38 -27.95 -28.12
C LEU A 77 7.17 -28.81 -27.75
N SER A 78 6.11 -28.15 -27.28
CA SER A 78 4.78 -28.74 -27.21
C SER A 78 4.58 -29.65 -28.42
N ARG A 79 3.94 -30.81 -28.23
CA ARG A 79 3.68 -31.88 -29.25
C ARG A 79 2.94 -31.42 -30.52
N TYR A 80 2.91 -30.12 -30.80
CA TYR A 80 2.22 -29.44 -31.89
C TYR A 80 3.13 -28.56 -32.76
N SER A 81 4.46 -28.68 -32.73
CA SER A 81 5.32 -28.02 -33.74
C SER A 81 5.66 -28.98 -34.89
N HIS A 82 5.20 -28.59 -36.08
CA HIS A 82 5.20 -29.30 -37.35
C HIS A 82 6.47 -30.06 -37.74
N ASP A 83 6.26 -31.21 -38.39
CA ASP A 83 7.23 -32.00 -39.12
C ASP A 83 8.02 -31.16 -40.16
N HIS A 84 9.30 -31.45 -40.27
CA HIS A 84 10.18 -30.97 -41.32
C HIS A 84 9.71 -31.44 -42.70
N ILE A 85 9.14 -30.53 -43.50
CA ILE A 85 8.93 -30.74 -44.94
C ILE A 85 10.19 -30.28 -45.67
N ALA A 86 10.80 -31.18 -46.45
CA ALA A 86 11.92 -30.87 -47.33
C ALA A 86 11.51 -29.86 -48.43
N PRO A 87 12.39 -28.95 -48.87
CA PRO A 87 12.04 -27.95 -49.87
C PRO A 87 11.86 -28.62 -51.24
N GLY A 88 10.65 -28.53 -51.79
CA GLY A 88 10.38 -28.88 -53.20
C GLY A 88 11.02 -27.88 -54.17
N PRO A 89 11.24 -28.26 -55.44
CA PRO A 89 11.91 -27.41 -56.42
C PRO A 89 11.10 -26.16 -56.72
N ALA A 90 11.81 -25.03 -56.87
CA ALA A 90 11.23 -23.72 -57.13
C ALA A 90 10.45 -23.70 -58.45
N PRO A 91 9.21 -23.16 -58.48
CA PRO A 91 8.48 -22.98 -59.72
C PRO A 91 9.06 -21.80 -60.53
N THR A 92 9.10 -21.99 -61.84
CA THR A 92 9.50 -21.01 -62.86
C THR A 92 8.54 -19.79 -62.84
N PRO A 93 8.99 -18.55 -63.09
CA PRO A 93 8.12 -17.38 -63.04
C PRO A 93 7.17 -17.41 -64.23
N SER A 94 5.87 -17.48 -63.95
CA SER A 94 4.82 -17.19 -64.93
C SER A 94 4.55 -15.69 -64.97
N ASP A 95 4.26 -15.19 -66.19
CA ASP A 95 4.01 -13.80 -66.56
C ASP A 95 3.07 -13.02 -65.62
N PRO A 96 3.21 -11.68 -65.53
CA PRO A 96 2.36 -10.83 -64.69
C PRO A 96 0.92 -10.84 -65.22
N GLY A 97 0.14 -11.80 -64.72
CA GLY A 97 -1.31 -11.76 -64.81
C GLY A 97 -1.85 -10.52 -64.11
N VAL A 98 -2.87 -9.93 -64.72
CA VAL A 98 -3.68 -8.85 -64.16
C VAL A 98 -3.97 -9.14 -62.69
N ILE A 99 -3.60 -8.21 -61.80
CA ILE A 99 -3.94 -8.26 -60.38
C ILE A 99 -5.47 -8.18 -60.32
N GLU A 100 -6.13 -9.33 -60.21
CA GLU A 100 -7.52 -9.36 -59.73
C GLU A 100 -7.51 -8.70 -58.35
N ASP A 101 -8.41 -7.74 -58.12
CA ASP A 101 -8.63 -7.10 -56.83
C ASP A 101 -8.87 -8.20 -55.78
N ALA A 102 -7.79 -8.60 -55.09
CA ALA A 102 -7.84 -9.68 -54.11
C ALA A 102 -8.68 -9.20 -52.93
N SER A 103 -9.98 -9.49 -52.96
CA SER A 103 -10.89 -9.14 -51.89
C SER A 103 -10.46 -9.81 -50.60
N ALA A 104 -10.24 -8.99 -49.58
CA ALA A 104 -9.89 -9.42 -48.23
C ALA A 104 -11.11 -9.32 -47.30
N TRP A 105 -10.94 -9.84 -46.09
CA TRP A 105 -11.91 -9.74 -45.00
C TRP A 105 -11.23 -9.23 -43.73
N PHE A 106 -12.03 -8.67 -42.83
CA PHE A 106 -11.66 -8.24 -41.50
C PHE A 106 -12.60 -8.85 -40.48
N GLU A 107 -12.05 -9.57 -39.51
CA GLU A 107 -12.80 -10.09 -38.38
C GLU A 107 -12.18 -9.62 -37.07
N LEU A 108 -13.04 -9.21 -36.16
CA LEU A 108 -12.70 -8.78 -34.81
C LEU A 108 -13.68 -9.40 -33.82
N VAL A 109 -13.16 -10.03 -32.77
CA VAL A 109 -13.93 -10.43 -31.59
C VAL A 109 -13.55 -9.51 -30.43
N LEU A 110 -14.54 -8.82 -29.90
CA LEU A 110 -14.45 -7.99 -28.71
C LEU A 110 -14.89 -8.79 -27.48
N GLU A 111 -14.04 -8.83 -26.47
CA GLU A 111 -14.33 -9.52 -25.23
C GLU A 111 -13.80 -8.79 -24.01
N ASP A 112 -14.34 -9.12 -22.84
CA ASP A 112 -13.79 -8.67 -21.56
C ASP A 112 -12.68 -9.59 -21.03
N ASP A 113 -12.11 -9.23 -19.88
CA ASP A 113 -11.04 -10.02 -19.24
C ASP A 113 -11.45 -11.44 -18.81
N TYR A 114 -12.76 -11.70 -18.75
CA TYR A 114 -13.36 -13.00 -18.44
C TYR A 114 -13.67 -13.81 -19.69
N GLY A 115 -13.39 -13.28 -20.89
CA GLY A 115 -13.72 -13.92 -22.17
C GLY A 115 -15.19 -13.83 -22.55
N ARG A 116 -15.97 -12.95 -21.90
CA ARG A 116 -17.36 -12.68 -22.27
C ARG A 116 -17.40 -11.73 -23.46
N ALA A 117 -18.29 -12.00 -24.39
CA ALA A 117 -18.51 -11.16 -25.56
C ALA A 117 -18.93 -9.73 -25.18
N LEU A 118 -18.32 -8.74 -25.81
CA LEU A 118 -18.71 -7.33 -25.68
C LEU A 118 -19.63 -6.92 -26.83
N ALA A 119 -20.93 -7.08 -26.63
CA ALA A 119 -21.96 -6.71 -27.59
C ALA A 119 -22.21 -5.20 -27.66
N GLU A 120 -22.75 -4.74 -28.79
CA GLU A 120 -23.20 -3.36 -29.01
C GLU A 120 -22.10 -2.28 -28.85
N VAL A 121 -20.83 -2.66 -28.95
CA VAL A 121 -19.71 -1.71 -28.88
C VAL A 121 -19.61 -0.96 -30.18
N GLU A 122 -19.73 0.36 -30.12
CA GLU A 122 -19.57 1.21 -31.29
C GLU A 122 -18.13 1.14 -31.79
N HIS A 123 -17.98 0.94 -33.10
CA HIS A 123 -16.69 0.92 -33.76
C HIS A 123 -16.68 1.84 -34.97
N ARG A 124 -15.51 2.42 -35.21
CA ARG A 124 -15.17 3.17 -36.41
C ARG A 124 -13.89 2.56 -36.97
N LEU A 125 -14.00 1.88 -38.10
CA LEU A 125 -12.91 1.22 -38.79
C LEU A 125 -12.52 2.04 -40.03
N THR A 126 -11.31 2.58 -40.06
CA THR A 126 -10.70 3.10 -41.29
C THR A 126 -10.05 1.94 -42.03
N LEU A 127 -10.54 1.63 -43.23
CA LEU A 127 -10.06 0.56 -44.10
C LEU A 127 -8.75 0.95 -44.79
N PRO A 128 -8.03 -0.01 -45.43
CA PRO A 128 -6.76 0.27 -46.10
C PRO A 128 -6.87 1.29 -47.24
N ASP A 129 -8.05 1.42 -47.86
CA ASP A 129 -8.37 2.41 -48.88
C ASP A 129 -8.75 3.79 -48.31
N LEU A 130 -8.60 3.98 -46.99
CA LEU A 130 -8.95 5.17 -46.22
C LEU A 130 -10.45 5.44 -46.07
N SER A 131 -11.31 4.59 -46.63
CA SER A 131 -12.74 4.65 -46.36
C SER A 131 -13.04 4.31 -44.89
N VAL A 132 -14.17 4.77 -44.37
CA VAL A 132 -14.52 4.62 -42.95
C VAL A 132 -15.85 3.87 -42.83
N VAL A 133 -15.81 2.73 -42.16
CA VAL A 133 -16.98 1.95 -41.77
C VAL A 133 -17.29 2.23 -40.31
N LYS A 134 -18.55 2.54 -40.01
CA LYS A 134 -19.05 2.67 -38.64
C LYS A 134 -20.10 1.61 -38.38
N GLY A 135 -20.09 1.04 -37.19
CA GLY A 135 -21.05 0.01 -36.82
C GLY A 135 -21.01 -0.30 -35.32
N ARG A 136 -21.66 -1.40 -34.94
CA ARG A 136 -21.63 -1.96 -33.60
C ARG A 136 -21.26 -3.43 -33.66
N SER A 137 -20.59 -3.94 -32.61
CA SER A 137 -20.40 -5.38 -32.47
C SER A 137 -21.74 -6.09 -32.25
N ASP A 138 -21.87 -7.30 -32.77
CA ASP A 138 -23.06 -8.13 -32.58
C ASP A 138 -23.18 -8.69 -31.15
N THR A 139 -24.19 -9.51 -30.89
CA THR A 139 -24.43 -10.14 -29.58
C THR A 139 -23.30 -11.09 -29.13
N SER A 140 -22.47 -11.56 -30.06
CA SER A 140 -21.27 -12.35 -29.78
C SER A 140 -20.01 -11.50 -29.65
N GLY A 141 -20.15 -10.17 -29.68
CA GLY A 141 -19.04 -9.23 -29.65
C GLY A 141 -18.24 -9.20 -30.94
N ARG A 142 -18.77 -9.75 -32.03
CA ARG A 142 -18.07 -9.91 -33.31
C ARG A 142 -18.35 -8.71 -34.23
N VAL A 143 -17.33 -8.33 -34.98
CA VAL A 143 -17.38 -7.40 -36.10
C VAL A 143 -16.77 -8.12 -37.29
N PHE A 144 -17.54 -8.27 -38.37
CA PHE A 144 -17.09 -8.93 -39.59
C PHE A 144 -17.40 -8.04 -40.80
N ILE A 145 -16.39 -7.81 -41.63
CA ILE A 145 -16.49 -7.02 -42.86
C ILE A 145 -15.75 -7.78 -43.96
N GLU A 146 -16.38 -7.92 -45.12
CA GLU A 146 -15.82 -8.59 -46.30
C GLU A 146 -15.67 -7.60 -47.46
N GLN A 147 -15.04 -8.06 -48.55
CA GLN A 147 -14.87 -7.29 -49.78
C GLN A 147 -14.07 -5.99 -49.60
N ILE A 148 -13.02 -6.05 -48.77
CA ILE A 148 -12.12 -4.90 -48.52
C ILE A 148 -10.75 -5.12 -49.17
N ALA A 149 -9.99 -4.05 -49.37
CA ALA A 149 -8.60 -4.17 -49.81
C ALA A 149 -7.73 -4.88 -48.73
N PRO A 150 -6.73 -5.68 -49.11
CA PRO A 150 -5.77 -6.25 -48.17
C PRO A 150 -4.89 -5.14 -47.57
N GLY A 151 -4.56 -5.25 -46.27
CA GLY A 151 -3.74 -4.25 -45.60
C GLY A 151 -3.99 -4.14 -44.09
N HIS A 152 -3.92 -2.92 -43.57
CA HIS A 152 -4.16 -2.62 -42.17
C HIS A 152 -5.37 -1.70 -42.00
N CYS A 153 -6.26 -2.06 -41.09
CA CYS A 153 -7.37 -1.23 -40.67
C CYS A 153 -7.01 -0.47 -39.39
N LYS A 154 -7.42 0.80 -39.29
CA LYS A 154 -7.38 1.57 -38.05
C LYS A 154 -8.73 1.45 -37.35
N LEU A 155 -8.77 0.83 -36.16
CA LEU A 155 -9.96 0.64 -35.36
C LEU A 155 -10.03 1.68 -34.24
N GLU A 156 -11.11 2.44 -34.17
CA GLU A 156 -11.49 3.29 -33.04
C GLU A 156 -12.74 2.67 -32.39
N LEU A 157 -12.74 2.47 -31.08
CA LEU A 157 -13.85 1.88 -30.34
C LEU A 157 -14.42 2.92 -29.37
N THR A 158 -15.74 2.96 -29.26
CA THR A 158 -16.47 3.77 -28.28
C THR A 158 -17.37 2.86 -27.46
N LEU A 159 -17.23 2.93 -26.13
CA LEU A 159 -18.04 2.16 -25.18
C LEU A 159 -19.02 3.12 -24.49
N SER A 160 -20.31 2.93 -24.72
CA SER A 160 -21.36 3.69 -24.01
C SER A 160 -21.60 3.16 -22.59
N SER A 161 -21.40 1.86 -22.38
CA SER A 161 -21.51 1.17 -21.08
C SER A 161 -20.84 -0.21 -21.16
N TRP A 162 -20.50 -0.79 -20.01
CA TRP A 162 -20.08 -2.19 -19.95
C TRP A 162 -21.31 -3.11 -20.00
N PRO A 163 -21.28 -4.21 -20.78
CA PRO A 163 -22.43 -5.09 -20.91
C PRO A 163 -22.73 -5.81 -19.59
N ASN A 164 -24.03 -5.91 -19.27
CA ASN A 164 -24.52 -6.69 -18.13
C ASN A 164 -24.17 -8.17 -18.34
N ALA A 165 -23.55 -8.79 -17.35
CA ALA A 165 -22.97 -10.12 -17.44
C ALA A 165 -23.98 -11.31 -17.52
N ASP A 166 -25.27 -11.03 -17.74
CA ASP A 166 -26.31 -12.04 -17.98
C ASP A 166 -26.60 -12.29 -19.47
N SER A 167 -25.88 -11.63 -20.38
CA SER A 167 -26.26 -11.56 -21.80
C SER A 167 -25.59 -12.56 -22.75
N GLY A 168 -24.68 -13.45 -22.32
CA GLY A 168 -24.09 -14.39 -23.30
C GLY A 168 -23.11 -15.44 -22.78
N GLN A 169 -23.16 -16.60 -23.42
CA GLN A 169 -22.23 -17.72 -23.27
C GLN A 169 -20.92 -17.42 -24.01
N ALA A 170 -19.77 -17.79 -23.45
CA ALA A 170 -18.47 -17.58 -24.09
C ALA A 170 -18.39 -18.32 -25.45
N PRO A 171 -17.98 -17.65 -26.55
CA PRO A 171 -17.77 -18.33 -27.82
C PRO A 171 -16.58 -19.30 -27.75
N ALA A 172 -16.69 -20.44 -28.44
CA ALA A 172 -15.61 -21.42 -28.54
C ALA A 172 -14.37 -20.81 -29.23
N ALA A 173 -13.20 -20.96 -28.62
CA ALA A 173 -11.96 -20.35 -29.11
C ALA A 173 -11.45 -21.03 -30.40
N THR A 174 -11.20 -20.25 -31.45
CA THR A 174 -10.54 -20.69 -32.69
C THR A 174 -9.01 -20.57 -32.58
N PRO A 175 -8.20 -21.51 -33.09
CA PRO A 175 -6.77 -21.63 -32.74
C PRO A 175 -5.80 -20.58 -33.30
N SER A 176 -6.27 -19.59 -34.07
CA SER A 176 -5.40 -18.69 -34.85
C SER A 176 -5.81 -17.22 -34.70
N SER A 177 -5.80 -16.67 -33.48
CA SER A 177 -6.15 -15.27 -33.23
C SER A 177 -5.00 -14.45 -32.66
N ARG A 178 -4.90 -13.19 -33.09
CA ARG A 178 -3.96 -12.21 -32.53
C ARG A 178 -4.63 -11.46 -31.38
N LEU A 179 -4.15 -11.68 -30.15
CA LEU A 179 -4.65 -11.02 -28.95
C LEU A 179 -3.98 -9.66 -28.75
N LEU A 180 -4.78 -8.60 -28.61
CA LEU A 180 -4.34 -7.28 -28.20
C LEU A 180 -5.02 -6.90 -26.87
N GLU A 181 -4.20 -6.53 -25.89
CA GLU A 181 -4.64 -6.12 -24.56
C GLU A 181 -4.28 -4.65 -24.33
N ARG A 182 -5.27 -3.77 -24.05
CA ARG A 182 -5.01 -2.38 -23.65
C ARG A 182 -6.00 -1.86 -22.61
N ARG A 183 -5.54 -0.88 -21.82
CA ARG A 183 -6.30 -0.17 -20.77
C ARG A 183 -7.00 1.05 -21.37
N ALA A 184 -8.26 1.27 -21.00
CA ALA A 184 -9.06 2.41 -21.44
C ALA A 184 -8.90 3.61 -20.49
N PRO A 185 -8.59 4.83 -20.98
CA PRO A 185 -8.96 6.06 -20.28
C PRO A 185 -10.49 6.28 -20.38
N PHE A 186 -11.10 6.84 -19.34
CA PHE A 186 -12.57 6.88 -19.18
C PHE A 186 -13.18 8.17 -19.76
N ASP A 187 -12.95 8.45 -21.04
CA ASP A 187 -13.75 9.39 -21.84
C ASP A 187 -14.69 8.66 -22.82
N GLY A 188 -14.79 7.33 -22.69
CA GLY A 188 -15.59 6.47 -23.55
C GLY A 188 -14.91 6.14 -24.90
N ARG A 189 -13.81 6.82 -25.27
CA ARG A 189 -13.05 6.55 -26.49
C ARG A 189 -11.78 5.78 -26.20
N LEU A 190 -11.65 4.62 -26.83
CA LEU A 190 -10.45 3.82 -26.74
C LEU A 190 -9.38 4.37 -27.70
N PRO A 191 -8.08 4.23 -27.36
CA PRO A 191 -7.00 4.56 -28.29
C PRO A 191 -7.17 3.76 -29.58
N SER A 192 -6.84 4.38 -30.72
CA SER A 192 -6.99 3.70 -32.00
C SER A 192 -5.99 2.54 -32.14
N PHE A 193 -6.45 1.43 -32.71
CA PHE A 193 -5.65 0.22 -32.98
C PHE A 193 -5.36 0.09 -34.46
N THR A 194 -4.22 -0.49 -34.83
CA THR A 194 -3.92 -0.87 -36.22
C THR A 194 -3.90 -2.38 -36.31
N LEU A 195 -4.82 -2.95 -37.08
CA LEU A 195 -5.10 -4.39 -37.14
C LEU A 195 -4.98 -4.90 -38.58
N PRO A 196 -4.35 -6.05 -38.84
CA PRO A 196 -4.28 -6.61 -40.19
C PRO A 196 -5.63 -7.18 -40.65
N THR A 197 -5.87 -7.13 -41.97
CA THR A 197 -6.91 -7.92 -42.64
C THR A 197 -6.43 -9.36 -42.85
N LEU A 198 -7.34 -10.26 -43.25
CA LEU A 198 -7.08 -11.69 -43.48
C LEU A 198 -6.63 -12.48 -42.22
N VAL A 199 -6.87 -11.92 -41.04
CA VAL A 199 -6.54 -12.53 -39.74
C VAL A 199 -7.71 -12.32 -38.78
N HIS A 200 -7.99 -13.32 -37.95
CA HIS A 200 -8.94 -13.18 -36.85
C HIS A 200 -8.32 -12.31 -35.74
N ASN A 201 -8.82 -11.09 -35.60
CA ASN A 201 -8.37 -10.18 -34.55
C ASN A 201 -9.19 -10.44 -33.27
N ARG A 202 -8.53 -10.39 -32.11
CA ARG A 202 -9.21 -10.46 -30.83
C ARG A 202 -8.74 -9.29 -29.97
N VAL A 203 -9.67 -8.41 -29.61
CA VAL A 203 -9.39 -7.27 -28.73
C VAL A 203 -10.08 -7.52 -27.40
N ARG A 204 -9.27 -7.61 -26.36
CA ARG A 204 -9.75 -7.77 -24.99
C ARG A 204 -9.75 -6.41 -24.32
N LEU A 205 -10.94 -5.91 -24.00
CA LEU A 205 -11.13 -4.64 -23.31
C LEU A 205 -11.20 -4.88 -21.81
N ARG A 206 -10.48 -4.04 -21.07
CA ARG A 206 -10.45 -4.10 -19.61
C ARG A 206 -11.28 -2.97 -19.03
N PRO A 207 -12.22 -3.22 -18.11
CA PRO A 207 -12.71 -2.16 -17.25
C PRO A 207 -11.48 -1.64 -16.50
N SER A 208 -11.18 -0.34 -16.67
CA SER A 208 -10.00 0.24 -16.02
C SER A 208 -10.20 0.12 -14.51
N PRO A 209 -9.22 -0.42 -13.77
CA PRO A 209 -9.29 -0.38 -12.33
C PRO A 209 -9.34 1.07 -11.83
N ILE A 210 -10.50 1.47 -11.29
CA ILE A 210 -10.79 1.33 -9.84
C ILE A 210 -9.53 1.68 -9.04
N LYS A 211 -9.47 2.86 -8.41
CA LYS A 211 -8.35 3.22 -7.55
C LYS A 211 -8.20 2.13 -6.48
N ALA A 212 -7.05 1.44 -6.46
CA ALA A 212 -6.75 0.43 -5.45
C ALA A 212 -5.68 0.97 -4.52
N HIS A 213 -5.96 0.95 -3.23
CA HIS A 213 -5.05 1.40 -2.20
C HIS A 213 -4.60 0.20 -1.38
N ALA A 214 -3.28 0.01 -1.28
CA ALA A 214 -2.70 -1.11 -0.55
C ALA A 214 -2.01 -0.59 0.71
N ALA A 215 -2.28 -1.25 1.83
CA ALA A 215 -1.65 -0.92 3.10
C ALA A 215 -1.04 -2.21 3.68
N ALA A 216 0.27 -2.15 3.93
CA ALA A 216 1.04 -3.22 4.55
C ALA A 216 1.32 -2.90 6.01
N GLY A 217 1.68 -3.93 6.80
CA GLY A 217 1.99 -3.74 8.23
C GLY A 217 1.41 -4.81 9.16
N PHE A 218 0.83 -5.89 8.62
CA PHE A 218 0.45 -7.03 9.46
C PHE A 218 1.71 -7.76 9.95
N ARG A 219 1.71 -8.14 11.23
CA ARG A 219 2.70 -9.07 11.78
C ARG A 219 2.56 -10.46 11.14
N ALA A 220 3.63 -11.25 11.19
CA ALA A 220 3.55 -12.67 10.86
C ALA A 220 2.41 -13.35 11.65
N ASP A 221 1.68 -14.25 11.01
CA ASP A 221 0.60 -15.06 11.59
C ASP A 221 -0.50 -14.30 12.34
N SER A 222 -0.68 -13.00 12.07
CA SER A 222 -1.71 -12.17 12.71
C SER A 222 -2.61 -11.48 11.69
N SER A 223 -3.88 -11.30 12.06
CA SER A 223 -4.85 -10.42 11.39
C SER A 223 -5.09 -9.10 12.10
N PHE A 224 -4.34 -8.78 13.16
CA PHE A 224 -4.48 -7.51 13.87
C PHE A 224 -4.21 -6.32 12.95
N VAL A 225 -5.18 -5.41 12.89
CA VAL A 225 -5.09 -4.17 12.12
C VAL A 225 -4.46 -3.09 13.00
N SER A 226 -3.14 -2.94 12.90
CA SER A 226 -2.37 -1.95 13.67
C SER A 226 -2.79 -0.50 13.39
N PRO A 227 -2.52 0.45 14.32
CA PRO A 227 -2.82 1.87 14.10
C PRO A 227 -2.14 2.42 12.84
N GLY A 228 -0.89 2.00 12.59
CA GLY A 228 -0.15 2.30 11.38
C GLY A 228 -0.88 1.87 10.11
N LEU A 229 -1.32 0.61 10.08
CA LEU A 229 -2.06 0.06 8.94
C LEU A 229 -3.41 0.75 8.73
N ALA A 230 -4.13 1.03 9.82
CA ALA A 230 -5.40 1.72 9.77
C ALA A 230 -5.26 3.18 9.28
N ALA A 231 -4.27 3.91 9.79
CA ALA A 231 -3.96 5.27 9.38
C ALA A 231 -3.59 5.37 7.90
N ALA A 232 -2.85 4.38 7.37
CA ALA A 232 -2.49 4.34 5.94
C ALA A 232 -3.71 4.32 5.00
N LEU A 233 -4.87 3.83 5.46
CA LEU A 233 -6.11 3.83 4.68
C LEU A 233 -7.00 5.05 4.95
N ARG A 234 -6.72 5.84 6.00
CA ARG A 234 -7.53 7.01 6.39
C ARG A 234 -7.73 8.04 5.27
N PRO A 235 -6.75 8.34 4.38
CA PRO A 235 -6.97 9.24 3.25
C PRO A 235 -8.09 8.81 2.30
N MET A 236 -8.49 7.54 2.35
CA MET A 236 -9.58 7.01 1.52
C MET A 236 -10.97 7.38 2.07
N ARG A 237 -11.11 7.80 3.33
CA ARG A 237 -12.41 8.12 3.93
C ARG A 237 -13.20 9.16 3.13
N GLN A 238 -12.61 10.31 2.84
CA GLN A 238 -13.28 11.40 2.11
C GLN A 238 -13.65 11.02 0.66
N PRO A 239 -12.76 10.39 -0.15
CA PRO A 239 -13.13 9.85 -1.46
C PRO A 239 -14.28 8.83 -1.41
N LEU A 240 -14.36 8.04 -0.33
CA LEU A 240 -15.37 7.01 -0.19
C LEU A 240 -16.73 7.57 0.20
N GLU A 241 -16.80 8.61 1.04
CA GLU A 241 -18.05 9.26 1.46
C GLU A 241 -18.89 9.78 0.28
N HIS A 242 -18.23 10.29 -0.76
CA HIS A 242 -18.89 10.92 -1.91
C HIS A 242 -19.14 9.98 -3.10
N ALA A 243 -18.49 8.81 -3.10
CA ALA A 243 -18.62 7.89 -4.20
C ALA A 243 -19.82 6.95 -3.99
N SER A 244 -20.61 6.70 -5.03
CA SER A 244 -21.50 5.53 -5.13
C SER A 244 -20.72 4.22 -5.36
N ALA A 245 -19.42 4.24 -5.06
CA ALA A 245 -18.49 3.17 -5.36
C ALA A 245 -18.84 1.89 -4.62
N GLN A 246 -18.74 0.78 -5.34
CA GLN A 246 -18.61 -0.54 -4.74
C GLN A 246 -17.16 -0.76 -4.31
N LEU A 247 -16.93 -1.62 -3.32
CA LEU A 247 -15.64 -1.79 -2.67
C LEU A 247 -15.31 -3.27 -2.54
N ALA A 248 -14.04 -3.64 -2.69
CA ALA A 248 -13.58 -4.98 -2.31
C ALA A 248 -12.32 -4.89 -1.48
N LEU A 249 -12.23 -5.77 -0.48
CA LEU A 249 -11.08 -5.92 0.39
C LEU A 249 -10.39 -7.24 0.09
N PHE A 250 -9.10 -7.18 -0.22
CA PHE A 250 -8.27 -8.33 -0.51
C PHE A 250 -7.18 -8.45 0.54
N GLY A 251 -7.19 -9.52 1.32
CA GLY A 251 -6.13 -9.81 2.28
C GLY A 251 -5.02 -10.61 1.62
N HIS A 252 -3.79 -10.41 2.07
CA HIS A 252 -2.61 -11.05 1.51
C HIS A 252 -1.71 -11.60 2.62
N THR A 253 -0.96 -12.66 2.30
CA THR A 253 0.09 -13.21 3.15
C THR A 253 1.43 -13.20 2.44
N ASP A 254 2.50 -13.36 3.21
CA ASP A 254 3.77 -13.79 2.64
C ASP A 254 3.72 -15.30 2.31
N PRO A 255 4.72 -15.85 1.59
CA PRO A 255 4.70 -17.25 1.15
C PRO A 255 5.09 -18.27 2.21
N ALA A 256 5.38 -17.87 3.45
CA ALA A 256 5.65 -18.81 4.52
C ALA A 256 4.40 -19.63 4.86
N GLY A 257 4.59 -20.91 5.22
CA GLY A 257 3.51 -21.81 5.62
C GLY A 257 2.78 -22.49 4.45
N SER A 258 1.69 -23.19 4.79
CA SER A 258 0.89 -23.92 3.81
C SER A 258 -0.09 -23.00 3.09
N GLY A 259 -0.46 -23.39 1.88
CA GLY A 259 -1.46 -22.66 1.10
C GLY A 259 -2.83 -22.51 1.78
N ALA A 260 -3.25 -23.53 2.52
CA ALA A 260 -4.49 -23.50 3.28
C ALA A 260 -4.41 -22.53 4.46
N ASN A 261 -3.28 -22.52 5.18
CA ASN A 261 -3.06 -21.58 6.28
C ASN A 261 -3.04 -20.14 5.78
N ASN A 262 -2.34 -19.89 4.68
CA ASN A 262 -2.30 -18.58 4.03
C ASN A 262 -3.66 -18.12 3.53
N LYS A 263 -4.49 -19.05 3.04
CA LYS A 263 -5.88 -18.75 2.65
C LYS A 263 -6.65 -18.25 3.86
N ALA A 264 -6.71 -19.05 4.92
CA ALA A 264 -7.45 -18.71 6.12
C ALA A 264 -6.93 -17.41 6.77
N LEU A 265 -5.61 -17.19 6.82
CA LEU A 265 -5.03 -15.97 7.38
C LEU A 265 -5.35 -14.73 6.52
N SER A 266 -5.23 -14.83 5.19
CA SER A 266 -5.60 -13.73 4.30
C SER A 266 -7.09 -13.37 4.38
N GLU A 267 -7.97 -14.35 4.58
CA GLU A 267 -9.40 -14.11 4.81
C GLU A 267 -9.63 -13.37 6.12
N ARG A 268 -9.00 -13.81 7.22
CA ARG A 268 -9.11 -13.12 8.51
C ARG A 268 -8.57 -11.68 8.45
N ARG A 269 -7.47 -11.42 7.74
CA ARG A 269 -6.96 -10.05 7.50
C ARG A 269 -7.97 -9.16 6.78
N ALA A 270 -8.59 -9.68 5.72
CA ALA A 270 -9.64 -8.95 5.01
C ALA A 270 -10.90 -8.77 5.89
N ALA A 271 -11.23 -9.74 6.74
CA ALA A 271 -12.37 -9.66 7.65
C ALA A 271 -12.15 -8.63 8.76
N ALA A 272 -10.96 -8.62 9.38
CA ALA A 272 -10.58 -7.64 10.40
C ALA A 272 -10.59 -6.22 9.83
N MET A 273 -10.00 -6.03 8.64
CA MET A 273 -10.04 -4.74 7.96
C MET A 273 -11.48 -4.35 7.57
N ARG A 274 -12.32 -5.29 7.16
CA ARG A 274 -13.73 -5.03 6.88
C ARG A 274 -14.47 -4.57 8.13
N ALA A 275 -14.30 -5.26 9.25
CA ALA A 275 -14.92 -4.91 10.51
C ALA A 275 -14.51 -3.50 10.94
N LEU A 276 -13.21 -3.17 10.89
CA LEU A 276 -12.73 -1.83 11.14
C LEU A 276 -13.33 -0.80 10.17
N ALA A 277 -13.24 -1.05 8.87
CA ALA A 277 -13.65 -0.09 7.85
C ALA A 277 -15.17 0.18 7.85
N SER A 278 -15.98 -0.81 8.25
CA SER A 278 -17.43 -0.70 8.40
C SER A 278 -17.89 -0.27 9.80
N SER A 279 -16.96 0.09 10.68
CA SER A 279 -17.25 0.48 12.05
C SER A 279 -17.99 -0.60 12.88
N ASP A 280 -17.70 -1.88 12.61
CA ASP A 280 -18.29 -3.05 13.27
C ASP A 280 -17.37 -3.58 14.38
N ALA A 281 -17.52 -3.00 15.58
CA ALA A 281 -16.70 -3.32 16.74
C ALA A 281 -16.88 -4.75 17.25
N ASP A 282 -18.11 -5.28 17.19
CA ASP A 282 -18.41 -6.64 17.64
C ASP A 282 -17.75 -7.67 16.73
N ALA A 283 -17.83 -7.50 15.40
CA ALA A 283 -17.14 -8.39 14.48
C ALA A 283 -15.61 -8.35 14.67
N LEU A 284 -15.04 -7.17 14.91
CA LEU A 284 -13.60 -7.06 15.18
C LEU A 284 -13.22 -7.73 16.51
N TYR A 285 -14.05 -7.60 17.55
CA TYR A 285 -13.85 -8.25 18.83
C TYR A 285 -13.92 -9.78 18.73
N GLU A 286 -14.88 -10.33 17.99
CA GLU A 286 -14.97 -11.79 17.80
C GLU A 286 -13.75 -12.34 17.05
N ILE A 287 -13.19 -11.59 16.09
CA ILE A 287 -11.92 -11.93 15.44
C ILE A 287 -10.76 -11.90 16.45
N ALA A 288 -10.67 -10.84 17.26
CA ALA A 288 -9.65 -10.70 18.30
C ALA A 288 -9.67 -11.85 19.30
N LYS A 289 -10.87 -12.24 19.74
CA LYS A 289 -11.10 -13.38 20.65
C LYS A 289 -10.73 -14.71 20.01
N HIS A 290 -11.15 -14.94 18.76
CA HIS A 290 -10.84 -16.16 18.02
C HIS A 290 -9.32 -16.32 17.81
N GLU A 291 -8.61 -15.25 17.44
CA GLU A 291 -7.16 -15.25 17.27
C GLU A 291 -6.38 -15.12 18.57
N ARG A 292 -7.05 -14.85 19.69
CA ARG A 292 -6.44 -14.61 21.01
C ARG A 292 -5.40 -13.50 20.94
N TRP A 293 -5.79 -12.33 20.43
CA TRP A 293 -4.91 -11.16 20.42
C TRP A 293 -4.39 -10.87 21.84
N GLY A 294 -3.07 -10.73 21.95
CA GLY A 294 -2.37 -10.49 23.20
C GLY A 294 -2.55 -9.06 23.70
N LEU A 295 -2.03 -8.80 24.90
CA LEU A 295 -1.93 -7.48 25.49
C LEU A 295 -1.17 -6.52 24.56
N ASP A 296 -0.20 -7.00 23.79
CA ASP A 296 0.53 -6.20 22.80
C ASP A 296 -0.37 -5.52 21.76
N ALA A 297 -1.44 -6.18 21.30
CA ALA A 297 -2.41 -5.60 20.38
C ALA A 297 -3.22 -4.48 21.07
N TYR A 298 -3.63 -4.68 22.32
CA TYR A 298 -4.39 -3.67 23.08
C TYR A 298 -3.51 -2.49 23.49
N GLN A 299 -2.24 -2.71 23.84
CA GLN A 299 -1.25 -1.65 24.03
C GLN A 299 -1.14 -0.81 22.74
N ALA A 300 -1.02 -1.46 21.57
CA ALA A 300 -0.98 -0.74 20.30
C ALA A 300 -2.27 0.06 20.02
N MET A 301 -3.46 -0.51 20.28
CA MET A 301 -4.74 0.22 20.16
C MET A 301 -4.81 1.42 21.10
N LEU A 302 -4.48 1.25 22.38
CA LEU A 302 -4.41 2.33 23.36
C LEU A 302 -3.51 3.45 22.86
N ARG A 303 -2.31 3.09 22.36
CA ARG A 303 -1.37 4.06 21.80
C ARG A 303 -1.96 4.79 20.59
N GLY A 304 -2.67 4.09 19.73
CA GLY A 304 -3.40 4.66 18.59
C GLY A 304 -4.52 5.61 19.00
N LEU A 305 -5.16 5.36 20.15
CA LEU A 305 -6.21 6.17 20.75
C LEU A 305 -5.68 7.36 21.56
N GLY A 306 -4.35 7.49 21.70
CA GLY A 306 -3.70 8.58 22.44
C GLY A 306 -3.43 8.27 23.92
N PHE A 307 -3.69 7.05 24.39
CA PHE A 307 -3.33 6.57 25.73
C PHE A 307 -2.00 5.83 25.63
N ILE A 308 -0.93 6.35 26.24
CA ILE A 308 0.43 5.85 25.99
C ILE A 308 0.74 4.69 26.96
N PRO A 309 0.76 3.42 26.52
CA PRO A 309 0.91 2.25 27.41
C PRO A 309 2.37 1.96 27.79
N GLY A 310 3.33 2.75 27.27
CA GLY A 310 4.75 2.40 27.29
C GLY A 310 5.11 1.43 26.16
N ALA A 311 5.92 0.43 26.50
CA ALA A 311 6.38 -0.58 25.56
C ALA A 311 5.22 -1.44 25.02
N ILE A 312 5.33 -1.86 23.77
CA ILE A 312 4.43 -2.83 23.14
C ILE A 312 5.12 -4.20 23.21
N ASP A 313 4.94 -4.91 24.32
CA ASP A 313 5.75 -6.06 24.71
C ASP A 313 4.94 -7.21 25.34
N ASP A 314 3.60 -7.14 25.27
CA ASP A 314 2.69 -8.15 25.82
C ASP A 314 2.79 -8.32 27.35
N THR A 315 3.41 -7.36 28.04
CA THR A 315 3.62 -7.38 29.49
C THR A 315 2.89 -6.23 30.17
N SER A 316 2.07 -6.53 31.18
CA SER A 316 1.43 -5.47 31.98
C SER A 316 2.46 -4.84 32.90
N GLY A 317 2.55 -3.53 32.86
CA GLY A 317 3.39 -2.74 33.75
C GLY A 317 2.75 -1.40 34.06
N PRO A 318 3.36 -0.58 34.93
CA PRO A 318 2.73 0.64 35.46
C PRO A 318 2.24 1.63 34.40
N MET A 319 2.91 1.68 33.24
CA MET A 319 2.50 2.55 32.13
C MET A 319 1.30 1.99 31.36
N THR A 320 1.22 0.67 31.19
CA THR A 320 0.07 0.01 30.55
C THR A 320 -1.16 0.14 31.46
N ASP A 321 -0.98 -0.12 32.76
CA ASP A 321 -2.02 0.02 33.77
C ASP A 321 -2.57 1.46 33.80
N ALA A 322 -1.68 2.47 33.85
CA ALA A 322 -2.07 3.88 33.80
C ALA A 322 -2.77 4.27 32.48
N ALA A 323 -2.37 3.68 31.35
CA ALA A 323 -3.03 3.94 30.06
C ALA A 323 -4.44 3.34 30.00
N ILE A 324 -4.64 2.16 30.59
CA ILE A 324 -5.97 1.53 30.72
C ILE A 324 -6.86 2.37 31.64
N GLU A 325 -6.37 2.77 32.81
CA GLU A 325 -7.11 3.61 33.74
C GLU A 325 -7.53 4.95 33.10
N ALA A 326 -6.59 5.64 32.46
CA ALA A 326 -6.88 6.89 31.75
C ALA A 326 -7.88 6.68 30.60
N PHE A 327 -7.82 5.55 29.90
CA PHE A 327 -8.79 5.21 28.87
C PHE A 327 -10.19 5.01 29.45
N VAL A 328 -10.31 4.24 30.54
CA VAL A 328 -11.58 3.98 31.22
C VAL A 328 -12.19 5.29 31.72
N GLU A 329 -11.40 6.12 32.40
CA GLU A 329 -11.80 7.42 32.92
C GLU A 329 -12.31 8.36 31.81
N ALA A 330 -11.54 8.51 30.73
CA ALA A 330 -11.88 9.40 29.62
C ALA A 330 -13.16 8.97 28.86
N ASN A 331 -13.55 7.70 28.95
CA ASN A 331 -14.69 7.17 28.23
C ASN A 331 -15.91 6.88 29.10
N THR A 332 -15.84 7.12 30.42
CA THR A 332 -16.92 6.82 31.38
C THR A 332 -18.31 7.30 30.95
N GLN A 333 -18.39 8.44 30.24
CA GLN A 333 -19.66 9.02 29.77
C GLN A 333 -20.13 8.54 28.38
N ARG A 334 -19.26 7.91 27.59
CA ARG A 334 -19.56 7.48 26.21
C ARG A 334 -20.28 6.12 26.14
N TRP A 335 -20.36 5.39 27.26
CA TRP A 335 -20.97 4.07 27.34
C TRP A 335 -22.51 4.13 27.34
N LEU A 336 -23.10 4.41 26.17
CA LEU A 336 -24.55 4.58 26.05
C LEU A 336 -25.35 3.28 25.81
N SER A 337 -24.71 2.12 25.65
CA SER A 337 -25.42 0.87 25.29
C SER A 337 -24.86 -0.44 25.87
N GLY A 338 -23.94 -0.41 26.85
CA GLY A 338 -23.36 -1.62 27.45
C GLY A 338 -22.98 -1.44 28.90
N SER A 339 -22.61 -2.54 29.55
CA SER A 339 -21.99 -2.50 30.88
C SER A 339 -20.71 -1.65 30.80
N ALA A 340 -20.45 -0.78 31.77
CA ALA A 340 -19.21 0.01 31.84
C ALA A 340 -18.02 -0.87 32.26
N PRO A 341 -16.83 -0.75 31.63
CA PRO A 341 -15.64 -1.53 31.99
C PRO A 341 -15.39 -1.53 33.50
N SER A 342 -14.79 -2.62 34.00
CA SER A 342 -14.47 -2.70 35.42
C SER A 342 -13.55 -1.55 35.81
N GLN A 343 -13.76 -1.02 37.01
CA GLN A 343 -12.89 0.03 37.55
C GLN A 343 -11.51 -0.58 37.82
N GLY A 344 -10.45 0.06 37.31
CA GLY A 344 -9.06 -0.33 37.54
C GLY A 344 -8.28 -0.68 36.26
N PRO A 345 -7.03 -1.14 36.40
CA PRO A 345 -6.12 -1.36 35.27
C PRO A 345 -6.30 -2.72 34.57
N ALA A 346 -7.34 -3.48 34.94
CA ALA A 346 -7.51 -4.84 34.44
C ALA A 346 -7.99 -4.85 32.99
N LEU A 347 -7.24 -5.51 32.10
CA LEU A 347 -7.66 -5.76 30.72
C LEU A 347 -8.64 -6.95 30.64
N ASP A 348 -9.79 -6.83 31.31
CA ASP A 348 -10.87 -7.81 31.23
C ASP A 348 -11.60 -7.76 29.88
N GLU A 349 -12.48 -8.75 29.61
CA GLU A 349 -13.25 -8.84 28.35
C GLU A 349 -14.01 -7.53 28.05
N GLN A 350 -14.50 -6.86 29.08
CA GLN A 350 -15.28 -5.66 28.95
C GLN A 350 -14.43 -4.46 28.53
N THR A 351 -13.26 -4.30 29.17
CA THR A 351 -12.26 -3.29 28.83
C THR A 351 -11.69 -3.55 27.43
N GLN A 352 -11.49 -4.81 27.04
CA GLN A 352 -11.09 -5.18 25.68
C GLN A 352 -12.12 -4.77 24.63
N ARG A 353 -13.41 -5.05 24.88
CA ARG A 353 -14.52 -4.60 23.99
C ARG A 353 -14.58 -3.09 23.90
N ALA A 354 -14.42 -2.40 25.03
CA ALA A 354 -14.39 -0.95 25.12
C ALA A 354 -13.26 -0.34 24.28
N ILE A 355 -12.03 -0.85 24.42
CA ILE A 355 -10.87 -0.40 23.63
C ILE A 355 -11.10 -0.64 22.13
N ILE A 356 -11.58 -1.84 21.76
CA ILE A 356 -11.86 -2.16 20.35
C ILE A 356 -12.95 -1.26 19.76
N SER A 357 -14.01 -0.97 20.53
CA SER A 357 -15.08 -0.06 20.09
C SER A 357 -14.55 1.35 19.82
N ALA A 358 -13.81 1.93 20.76
CA ALA A 358 -13.19 3.24 20.60
C ALA A 358 -12.18 3.26 19.44
N TYR A 359 -11.41 2.17 19.28
CA TYR A 359 -10.47 2.01 18.18
C TYR A 359 -11.17 2.00 16.82
N VAL A 360 -12.30 1.31 16.73
CA VAL A 360 -13.12 1.24 15.52
C VAL A 360 -13.81 2.56 15.22
N GLU A 361 -14.21 3.32 16.23
CA GLU A 361 -14.72 4.69 16.07
C GLU A 361 -13.65 5.64 15.51
N GLU A 362 -12.43 5.61 16.05
CA GLU A 362 -11.32 6.50 15.65
C GLU A 362 -10.72 6.16 14.27
N TYR A 363 -10.60 4.87 13.96
CA TYR A 363 -9.89 4.39 12.77
C TYR A 363 -10.81 3.84 11.67
N GLY A 364 -12.11 3.70 11.96
CA GLY A 364 -13.08 3.24 10.97
C GLY A 364 -13.22 4.19 9.79
N LEU A 365 -13.55 3.61 8.63
CA LEU A 365 -13.79 4.37 7.39
C LEU A 365 -15.27 4.74 7.20
N GLY A 366 -16.15 4.35 8.14
CA GLY A 366 -17.59 4.62 8.08
C GLY A 366 -18.30 3.93 6.89
N LEU A 367 -17.76 2.82 6.39
CA LEU A 367 -18.26 2.18 5.20
C LEU A 367 -19.54 1.40 5.46
N GLN A 368 -20.61 1.76 4.76
CA GLN A 368 -21.84 0.99 4.78
C GLN A 368 -21.60 -0.44 4.26
N PRO A 369 -21.94 -1.50 5.01
CA PRO A 369 -21.65 -2.89 4.62
C PRO A 369 -22.16 -3.27 3.22
N LYS A 370 -23.29 -2.70 2.77
CA LYS A 370 -23.88 -2.93 1.44
C LYS A 370 -23.02 -2.44 0.26
N ARG A 371 -22.00 -1.63 0.51
CA ARG A 371 -21.06 -1.15 -0.54
C ARG A 371 -19.91 -2.12 -0.76
N LEU A 372 -19.74 -3.11 0.10
CA LEU A 372 -18.72 -4.14 -0.07
C LEU A 372 -19.29 -5.22 -1.00
N LEU A 373 -18.57 -5.50 -2.08
CA LEU A 373 -18.98 -6.39 -3.17
C LEU A 373 -19.28 -7.83 -2.75
N SER A 374 -18.83 -8.24 -1.57
CA SER A 374 -19.27 -9.49 -0.99
C SER A 374 -19.28 -9.39 0.53
N SER A 375 -20.12 -10.22 1.16
CA SER A 375 -20.03 -10.52 2.59
C SER A 375 -18.75 -11.29 2.93
N VAL A 376 -18.01 -11.76 1.93
CA VAL A 376 -16.84 -12.61 2.08
C VAL A 376 -15.57 -11.78 2.06
N ALA A 377 -14.79 -11.88 3.12
CA ALA A 377 -13.44 -11.35 3.16
C ALA A 377 -12.57 -12.10 2.13
N SER A 378 -12.20 -11.45 1.02
CA SER A 378 -11.50 -12.12 -0.08
C SER A 378 -10.02 -12.33 0.25
N GLY A 379 -9.68 -13.50 0.78
CA GLY A 379 -8.29 -13.91 1.00
C GLY A 379 -7.59 -14.29 -0.30
N CYS A 380 -6.56 -13.53 -0.67
CA CYS A 380 -5.74 -13.69 -1.88
C CYS A 380 -4.41 -14.44 -1.66
N ARG A 381 -4.17 -14.99 -0.47
CA ARG A 381 -2.97 -15.81 -0.16
C ARG A 381 -1.65 -15.09 -0.46
N GLU A 382 -0.59 -15.87 -0.69
CA GLU A 382 0.74 -15.46 -1.14
C GLU A 382 0.85 -15.16 -2.64
N PHE A 383 -0.23 -15.33 -3.41
CA PHE A 383 -0.19 -15.33 -4.88
C PHE A 383 0.12 -13.99 -5.52
N ASN A 384 -0.09 -12.90 -4.79
CA ASN A 384 0.01 -11.55 -5.32
C ASN A 384 1.13 -10.79 -4.60
N SER A 385 2.36 -11.28 -4.71
CA SER A 385 3.49 -10.67 -3.99
C SER A 385 3.85 -9.31 -4.60
N ALA A 386 3.94 -8.30 -3.74
CA ALA A 386 4.34 -6.93 -4.07
C ALA A 386 5.87 -6.78 -3.99
N GLY A 387 6.59 -7.63 -4.71
CA GLY A 387 8.06 -7.68 -4.70
C GLY A 387 8.64 -8.80 -3.84
N ILE A 388 9.93 -8.66 -3.48
CA ILE A 388 10.76 -9.70 -2.86
C ILE A 388 10.62 -9.71 -1.32
N ARG A 389 10.15 -8.61 -0.73
CA ARG A 389 10.14 -8.41 0.72
C ARG A 389 8.88 -8.99 1.38
N PRO A 390 8.99 -10.02 2.26
CA PRO A 390 7.84 -10.68 2.89
C PRO A 390 6.91 -9.72 3.64
N GLU A 391 7.46 -8.72 4.31
CA GLU A 391 6.72 -7.74 5.08
C GLU A 391 5.75 -6.90 4.23
N ARG A 392 6.07 -6.68 2.94
CA ARG A 392 5.17 -5.99 1.99
C ARG A 392 4.08 -6.90 1.46
N ALA A 393 4.27 -8.22 1.51
CA ALA A 393 3.25 -9.18 1.14
C ALA A 393 2.16 -9.31 2.22
N ARG A 394 2.49 -9.02 3.49
CA ARG A 394 1.56 -8.98 4.63
C ARG A 394 0.72 -7.69 4.65
N ARG A 395 -0.28 -7.66 3.77
CA ARG A 395 -1.05 -6.44 3.49
C ARG A 395 -2.53 -6.70 3.28
N VAL A 396 -3.29 -5.61 3.20
CA VAL A 396 -4.64 -5.58 2.65
C VAL A 396 -4.68 -4.61 1.47
N THR A 397 -5.56 -4.87 0.50
CA THR A 397 -5.83 -3.97 -0.61
C THR A 397 -7.30 -3.61 -0.63
N LEU A 398 -7.61 -2.32 -0.59
CA LEU A 398 -8.94 -1.78 -0.79
C LEU A 398 -9.07 -1.34 -2.26
N ALA A 399 -9.87 -2.07 -3.02
CA ALA A 399 -10.22 -1.72 -4.39
C ALA A 399 -11.51 -0.87 -4.40
N VAL A 400 -11.44 0.34 -4.96
CA VAL A 400 -12.56 1.29 -5.04
C VAL A 400 -13.17 1.39 -6.42
N PHE A 401 -14.33 0.76 -6.60
CA PHE A 401 -15.02 0.66 -7.88
C PHE A 401 -15.96 1.83 -8.06
N THR A 402 -15.43 2.92 -8.63
CA THR A 402 -16.10 4.23 -8.71
C THR A 402 -17.40 4.22 -9.50
N ASP A 403 -17.58 3.27 -10.43
CA ASP A 403 -18.80 3.12 -11.20
C ASP A 403 -19.47 1.77 -10.86
N ALA A 404 -20.61 1.85 -10.19
CA ALA A 404 -21.41 0.69 -9.79
C ALA A 404 -21.83 -0.18 -10.98
N SER A 405 -22.03 0.39 -12.18
CA SER A 405 -22.42 -0.36 -13.38
C SER A 405 -21.29 -1.22 -13.96
N THR A 406 -20.04 -0.89 -13.61
CA THR A 406 -18.83 -1.61 -14.05
C THR A 406 -18.18 -2.41 -12.93
N SER A 407 -18.74 -2.31 -11.73
CA SER A 407 -18.25 -3.03 -10.56
C SER A 407 -18.50 -4.52 -10.75
N PRO A 408 -17.51 -5.40 -10.50
CA PRO A 408 -17.72 -6.83 -10.56
C PRO A 408 -18.75 -7.23 -9.51
N ARG A 409 -19.61 -8.18 -9.83
CA ARG A 409 -20.54 -8.76 -8.89
C ARG A 409 -19.77 -9.65 -7.91
N ALA A 410 -20.39 -9.97 -6.77
CA ALA A 410 -19.83 -10.94 -5.82
C ALA A 410 -19.42 -12.25 -6.50
N SER A 411 -20.24 -12.72 -7.45
CA SER A 411 -20.02 -13.94 -8.22
C SER A 411 -18.91 -13.84 -9.27
N ASP A 412 -18.48 -12.64 -9.64
CA ASP A 412 -17.36 -12.42 -10.56
C ASP A 412 -16.00 -12.53 -9.83
N LEU A 413 -15.99 -12.53 -8.49
CA LEU A 413 -14.78 -12.75 -7.70
C LEU A 413 -14.39 -14.24 -7.72
N PRO A 414 -13.19 -14.61 -8.24
CA PRO A 414 -12.79 -16.02 -8.29
C PRO A 414 -12.41 -16.58 -6.91
N CYS A 415 -12.24 -15.72 -5.90
CA CYS A 415 -11.88 -16.13 -4.55
C CYS A 415 -13.13 -16.61 -3.81
N VAL A 416 -13.16 -17.89 -3.44
CA VAL A 416 -14.20 -18.46 -2.57
C VAL A 416 -13.65 -18.63 -1.16
N GLU A 417 -14.45 -18.31 -0.14
CA GLU A 417 -14.06 -18.47 1.27
C GLU A 417 -13.67 -19.91 1.59
N GLY A 418 -12.56 -20.10 2.32
CA GLY A 418 -12.04 -21.42 2.70
C GLY A 418 -11.51 -22.27 1.54
N ASN A 419 -11.80 -21.93 0.28
CA ASN A 419 -11.35 -22.68 -0.88
C ASN A 419 -10.05 -22.10 -1.44
N SER A 420 -8.94 -22.74 -1.07
CA SER A 420 -7.60 -22.35 -1.49
C SER A 420 -7.30 -22.57 -2.97
N GLY A 421 -8.12 -23.35 -3.69
CA GLY A 421 -7.97 -23.69 -5.11
C GLY A 421 -8.93 -22.96 -6.05
N ALA A 422 -9.79 -22.07 -5.54
CA ALA A 422 -10.76 -21.35 -6.36
C ALA A 422 -10.12 -20.33 -7.33
N CYS A 423 -8.96 -19.78 -6.97
CA CYS A 423 -8.26 -18.79 -7.79
C CYS A 423 -7.64 -19.42 -9.04
N THR A 424 -7.94 -18.86 -10.21
CA THR A 424 -7.17 -19.14 -11.43
C THR A 424 -5.82 -18.42 -11.37
N LEU A 425 -4.74 -19.21 -11.32
CA LEU A 425 -3.37 -18.70 -11.21
C LEU A 425 -2.63 -18.91 -12.53
N ASP A 426 -1.96 -17.86 -12.99
CA ASP A 426 -1.03 -17.97 -14.11
C ASP A 426 0.40 -18.26 -13.60
N LEU A 427 1.28 -18.68 -14.52
CA LEU A 427 2.70 -18.93 -14.25
C LEU A 427 3.57 -17.67 -14.31
N GLU A 428 2.96 -16.48 -14.38
CA GLU A 428 3.71 -15.22 -14.38
C GLU A 428 4.30 -14.90 -12.99
N ASP A 429 5.47 -14.25 -12.97
CA ASP A 429 6.10 -13.80 -11.73
C ASP A 429 5.32 -12.64 -11.09
N GLY A 430 5.16 -12.67 -9.77
CA GLY A 430 4.55 -11.57 -9.00
C GLY A 430 3.05 -11.73 -8.75
N LEU A 431 2.21 -11.03 -9.51
CA LEU A 431 0.74 -11.03 -9.36
C LEU A 431 0.10 -12.21 -10.11
N ARG A 432 0.09 -13.39 -9.48
CA ARG A 432 -0.31 -14.65 -10.12
C ARG A 432 -1.82 -14.81 -10.30
N CYS A 433 -2.64 -14.16 -9.47
CA CYS A 433 -4.09 -14.21 -9.62
C CYS A 433 -4.51 -13.30 -10.78
N ARG A 434 -5.03 -13.91 -11.86
CA ARG A 434 -5.41 -13.19 -13.08
C ARG A 434 -6.42 -12.07 -12.80
N PHE A 435 -7.48 -12.35 -12.05
CA PHE A 435 -8.46 -11.33 -11.65
C PHE A 435 -7.79 -10.17 -10.90
N TYR A 436 -6.98 -10.46 -9.88
CA TYR A 436 -6.35 -9.41 -9.07
C TYR A 436 -5.42 -8.55 -9.92
N ARG A 437 -4.60 -9.16 -10.78
CA ARG A 437 -3.68 -8.45 -11.69
C ARG A 437 -4.41 -7.51 -12.66
N HIS A 438 -5.61 -7.86 -13.11
CA HIS A 438 -6.34 -7.08 -14.11
C HIS A 438 -7.34 -6.09 -13.51
N ALA A 439 -8.11 -6.53 -12.51
CA ALA A 439 -9.20 -5.76 -11.92
C ALA A 439 -8.79 -4.95 -10.69
N VAL A 440 -7.63 -5.24 -10.08
CA VAL A 440 -7.23 -4.61 -8.80
C VAL A 440 -5.85 -3.95 -8.88
N ALA A 441 -4.83 -4.65 -9.41
CA ALA A 441 -3.40 -4.33 -9.37
C ALA A 441 -3.07 -2.89 -8.91
N PRO A 442 -2.71 -2.69 -7.63
CA PRO A 442 -2.46 -1.36 -7.10
C PRO A 442 -1.25 -0.75 -7.79
N GLN A 443 -1.38 0.49 -8.23
CA GLN A 443 -0.33 1.21 -8.95
C GLN A 443 0.84 1.58 -8.02
N ASP A 444 0.61 1.64 -6.71
CA ASP A 444 1.55 2.16 -5.72
C ASP A 444 2.20 1.09 -4.82
N LEU A 445 2.10 -0.20 -5.17
CA LEU A 445 2.68 -1.29 -4.38
C LEU A 445 4.17 -1.12 -4.07
N ASP A 446 4.94 -0.58 -5.03
CA ASP A 446 6.38 -0.37 -4.87
C ASP A 446 6.74 0.91 -4.10
N ARG A 447 5.79 1.84 -3.98
CA ARG A 447 5.98 3.19 -3.46
C ARG A 447 5.66 3.36 -1.99
N ALA A 448 5.22 2.32 -1.27
CA ALA A 448 4.92 2.43 0.16
C ALA A 448 6.11 3.05 0.91
N VAL A 449 5.97 4.33 1.25
CA VAL A 449 6.93 5.08 2.06
C VAL A 449 6.56 4.82 3.51
N VAL A 450 7.58 4.68 4.36
CA VAL A 450 7.34 4.60 5.79
C VAL A 450 6.88 5.98 6.27
N GLU A 451 5.68 6.03 6.82
CA GLU A 451 5.12 7.21 7.43
C GLU A 451 5.34 7.13 8.95
N TRP A 452 5.57 8.29 9.56
CA TRP A 452 5.72 8.47 10.99
C TRP A 452 4.78 9.59 11.41
N PHE A 453 3.98 9.38 12.43
CA PHE A 453 2.98 10.35 12.86
C PHE A 453 2.62 10.17 14.33
N ASP A 454 1.89 11.14 14.88
CA ASP A 454 1.42 11.16 16.27
C ASP A 454 2.56 10.86 17.25
N PHE A 455 3.58 11.73 17.29
CA PHE A 455 4.75 11.55 18.16
C PHE A 455 4.38 11.76 19.63
N ALA A 456 5.02 11.04 20.55
CA ALA A 456 4.77 11.19 21.97
C ALA A 456 6.04 11.04 22.81
N TRP A 457 6.05 11.83 23.88
CA TRP A 457 7.03 11.82 24.95
C TRP A 457 6.30 11.50 26.24
N LEU A 458 6.81 10.56 27.03
CA LEU A 458 6.23 10.24 28.32
C LEU A 458 7.31 9.99 29.37
N ARG A 459 7.22 10.68 30.50
CA ARG A 459 8.08 10.38 31.65
C ARG A 459 7.66 9.05 32.27
N THR A 460 8.61 8.15 32.45
CA THR A 460 8.39 6.89 33.15
C THR A 460 8.59 7.07 34.66
N PRO A 461 8.06 6.16 35.50
CA PRO A 461 8.31 6.18 36.94
C PRO A 461 9.80 6.09 37.32
N THR A 462 10.64 5.56 36.42
CA THR A 462 12.09 5.43 36.63
C THR A 462 12.87 6.72 36.36
N GLY A 463 12.20 7.80 35.92
CA GLY A 463 12.84 9.04 35.48
C GLY A 463 13.30 9.03 34.03
N LYS A 464 13.39 7.85 33.39
CA LYS A 464 13.62 7.71 31.95
C LYS A 464 12.44 8.25 31.13
N ILE A 465 12.69 8.55 29.87
CA ILE A 465 11.72 9.09 28.94
C ILE A 465 11.39 8.05 27.87
N HIS A 466 10.10 7.71 27.77
CA HIS A 466 9.57 6.89 26.71
C HIS A 466 9.26 7.75 25.48
N LEU A 467 9.89 7.44 24.36
CA LEU A 467 9.71 8.10 23.07
C LEU A 467 8.91 7.17 22.18
N SER A 468 7.90 7.67 21.48
CA SER A 468 7.16 6.84 20.53
C SER A 468 6.56 7.62 19.37
N ALA A 469 6.29 6.92 18.27
CA ALA A 469 5.52 7.40 17.13
C ALA A 469 4.68 6.26 16.56
N LEU A 470 3.53 6.57 15.98
CA LEU A 470 2.82 5.63 15.12
C LEU A 470 3.50 5.57 13.76
N THR A 471 3.48 4.41 13.11
CA THR A 471 4.19 4.20 11.86
C THR A 471 3.61 3.12 10.98
N THR A 472 3.76 3.27 9.66
CA THR A 472 3.51 2.21 8.67
C THR A 472 4.71 1.28 8.45
N ALA A 473 5.81 1.50 9.18
CA ALA A 473 6.98 0.63 9.13
C ALA A 473 6.60 -0.82 9.50
N PRO A 474 7.23 -1.81 8.86
CA PRO A 474 7.13 -3.19 9.31
C PRO A 474 7.76 -3.36 10.70
N ASP A 475 7.32 -4.38 11.44
CA ASP A 475 7.94 -4.74 12.72
C ASP A 475 9.44 -5.01 12.53
N THR A 476 10.27 -4.36 13.36
CA THR A 476 11.74 -4.41 13.28
C THR A 476 12.37 -3.98 14.61
N ASP A 477 13.62 -4.32 14.84
CA ASP A 477 14.47 -3.89 15.96
C ASP A 477 15.61 -2.96 15.51
N HIS A 478 15.59 -2.53 14.24
CA HIS A 478 16.64 -1.71 13.63
C HIS A 478 16.21 -0.24 13.47
N VAL A 479 15.58 0.33 14.49
CA VAL A 479 15.26 1.77 14.50
C VAL A 479 16.18 2.52 15.43
N GLU A 480 16.57 3.71 15.01
CA GLU A 480 17.37 4.60 15.83
C GLU A 480 16.61 5.88 16.17
N PHE A 481 16.71 6.30 17.43
CA PHE A 481 16.27 7.60 17.90
C PHE A 481 17.51 8.45 18.18
N GLU A 482 17.61 9.60 17.52
CA GLU A 482 18.56 10.67 17.84
C GLU A 482 17.80 11.77 18.58
N ILE A 483 18.21 12.07 19.81
CA ILE A 483 17.56 13.07 20.66
C ILE A 483 18.45 14.31 20.70
N GLY A 484 17.87 15.48 20.50
CA GLY A 484 18.60 16.74 20.55
C GLY A 484 17.69 17.95 20.66
N ILE A 485 18.28 19.13 20.49
CA ILE A 485 17.57 20.42 20.47
C ILE A 485 17.64 20.95 19.03
N ALA A 486 16.50 21.34 18.47
CA ALA A 486 16.43 22.03 17.20
C ALA A 486 16.60 23.54 17.43
N ASP A 487 17.78 24.08 17.14
CA ASP A 487 18.05 25.50 17.25
C ASP A 487 17.30 26.24 16.12
N GLY A 488 16.39 27.16 16.47
CA GLY A 488 15.54 27.84 15.49
C GLY A 488 14.13 27.24 15.33
N GLY A 489 13.74 26.26 16.14
CA GLY A 489 12.44 25.60 16.03
C GLY A 489 12.37 24.56 14.90
N LEU A 490 11.19 23.97 14.69
CA LEU A 490 10.92 23.02 13.61
C LEU A 490 10.04 23.65 12.52
N PRO A 491 10.32 23.47 11.22
CA PRO A 491 9.43 24.00 10.19
C PRO A 491 8.06 23.30 10.25
N SER A 492 7.01 24.03 9.86
CA SER A 492 5.65 23.49 9.68
C SER A 492 5.30 23.46 8.18
N PRO A 493 4.97 22.28 7.59
CA PRO A 493 4.91 20.97 8.23
C PRO A 493 6.31 20.40 8.55
N LEU A 494 6.36 19.48 9.52
CA LEU A 494 7.60 18.81 9.90
C LEU A 494 8.22 18.07 8.72
N PRO A 495 9.56 18.14 8.53
CA PRO A 495 10.20 17.44 7.44
C PRO A 495 10.24 15.93 7.74
N CYS A 496 9.95 15.13 6.73
CA CYS A 496 10.09 13.67 6.78
C CYS A 496 10.40 13.12 5.39
N SER A 497 10.93 11.89 5.34
CA SER A 497 11.24 11.22 4.08
C SER A 497 9.98 10.95 3.24
N ALA A 498 8.82 10.73 3.87
CA ALA A 498 7.54 10.50 3.20
C ALA A 498 7.04 11.72 2.42
N ALA A 499 7.26 12.93 2.95
CA ALA A 499 6.89 14.17 2.28
C ALA A 499 7.93 14.64 1.24
N GLY A 500 9.01 13.87 1.02
CA GLY A 500 10.10 14.27 0.13
C GLY A 500 10.90 15.47 0.67
N GLY A 501 10.85 15.74 1.98
CA GLY A 501 11.57 16.83 2.60
C GLY A 501 13.08 16.71 2.38
N SER A 502 13.73 17.78 1.93
CA SER A 502 15.15 17.81 1.58
C SER A 502 16.06 18.44 2.63
N GLY A 503 15.56 18.80 3.81
CA GLY A 503 16.34 19.43 4.88
C GLY A 503 16.55 18.48 6.06
N GLU A 504 17.80 18.07 6.27
CA GLU A 504 18.19 17.50 7.56
C GLU A 504 18.28 18.65 8.57
N ILE A 505 17.45 18.60 9.62
CA ILE A 505 17.55 19.53 10.74
C ILE A 505 18.74 19.06 11.58
N VAL A 506 19.74 19.94 11.73
CA VAL A 506 20.87 19.66 12.60
C VAL A 506 20.40 19.80 14.04
N LEU A 507 20.38 18.69 14.78
CA LEU A 507 20.05 18.69 16.19
C LEU A 507 21.31 18.91 17.03
N ARG A 508 21.26 19.83 17.99
CA ARG A 508 22.23 19.89 19.08
C ARG A 508 22.03 18.65 19.95
N LYS A 509 22.89 17.65 19.75
CA LYS A 509 22.73 16.30 20.26
C LYS A 509 22.69 16.25 21.80
N LEU A 510 21.64 15.61 22.32
CA LEU A 510 21.48 15.28 23.74
C LEU A 510 21.71 13.79 24.00
N GLY A 511 21.36 12.91 23.05
CA GLY A 511 21.48 11.48 23.25
C GLY A 511 21.07 10.64 22.05
N ARG A 512 21.19 9.32 22.20
CA ARG A 512 20.67 8.33 21.24
C ARG A 512 20.00 7.20 22.00
N ALA A 513 18.97 6.60 21.41
CA ALA A 513 18.33 5.41 21.93
C ALA A 513 18.07 4.41 20.81
N ALA A 514 18.27 3.12 21.09
CA ALA A 514 17.83 2.05 20.21
C ALA A 514 16.31 1.92 20.34
N GLY A 515 15.63 1.85 19.20
CA GLY A 515 14.19 1.72 19.13
C GLY A 515 13.76 0.49 18.36
N LEU A 516 12.46 0.21 18.44
CA LEU A 516 11.86 -0.94 17.80
C LEU A 516 10.43 -0.61 17.34
N VAL A 517 9.98 -1.28 16.28
CA VAL A 517 8.62 -1.18 15.75
C VAL A 517 7.88 -2.46 16.09
N ARG A 518 6.73 -2.34 16.76
CA ARG A 518 5.78 -3.43 16.98
C ARG A 518 4.39 -2.92 16.71
N HIS A 519 3.62 -3.66 15.92
CA HIS A 519 2.22 -3.37 15.69
C HIS A 519 1.96 -1.93 15.23
N GLY A 520 2.80 -1.42 14.33
CA GLY A 520 2.69 -0.05 13.83
C GLY A 520 2.98 1.04 14.88
N VAL A 521 3.64 0.69 16.00
CA VAL A 521 4.14 1.63 17.00
C VAL A 521 5.66 1.50 17.06
N CYS A 522 6.35 2.60 16.82
CA CYS A 522 7.78 2.73 17.05
C CYS A 522 8.01 3.31 18.43
N TYR A 523 8.90 2.72 19.23
CA TYR A 523 9.23 3.26 20.55
C TYR A 523 10.67 3.00 20.97
N ALA A 524 11.15 3.83 21.90
CA ALA A 524 12.44 3.72 22.55
C ALA A 524 12.38 4.25 23.99
N LEU A 525 13.33 3.83 24.82
CA LEU A 525 13.52 4.34 26.17
C LEU A 525 14.85 5.10 26.24
N TRP A 526 14.77 6.38 26.60
CA TRP A 526 15.92 7.28 26.68
C TRP A 526 16.18 7.70 28.13
N ASP A 527 17.45 7.68 28.54
CA ASP A 527 17.91 8.22 29.81
C ASP A 527 18.47 9.62 29.56
N PRO A 528 17.85 10.68 30.09
CA PRO A 528 18.13 12.03 29.62
C PRO A 528 19.36 12.69 30.27
N GLU A 529 20.16 11.97 31.07
CA GLU A 529 21.46 12.39 31.62
C GLU A 529 21.49 13.84 32.17
N GLY A 530 20.49 14.19 32.99
CA GLY A 530 20.42 15.49 33.66
C GLY A 530 19.72 16.59 32.85
N PHE A 531 19.37 16.34 31.59
CA PHE A 531 18.41 17.16 30.86
C PHE A 531 16.99 16.70 31.17
N ASP A 532 16.06 17.63 31.32
CA ASP A 532 14.65 17.31 31.46
C ASP A 532 13.85 17.88 30.28
N PRO A 533 13.42 17.05 29.32
CA PRO A 533 12.67 17.56 28.18
C PRO A 533 11.31 18.12 28.59
N PHE A 534 10.79 17.87 29.78
CA PHE A 534 9.53 18.45 30.26
C PHE A 534 9.72 19.67 31.15
N ASP A 535 10.95 20.15 31.34
CA ASP A 535 11.23 21.41 32.02
C ASP A 535 11.59 22.49 30.99
N PRO A 536 10.64 23.34 30.55
CA PRO A 536 10.90 24.36 29.55
C PRO A 536 12.05 25.29 29.92
N ARG A 537 12.35 25.48 31.21
CA ARG A 537 13.47 26.31 31.68
C ARG A 537 14.83 25.80 31.21
N GLN A 538 14.96 24.50 30.94
CA GLN A 538 16.21 23.91 30.45
C GLN A 538 16.37 24.03 28.93
N TRP A 539 15.31 24.45 28.23
CA TRP A 539 15.36 24.64 26.79
C TRP A 539 15.94 26.01 26.47
N PHE A 540 15.59 26.98 27.31
CA PHE A 540 16.02 28.37 27.21
C PHE A 540 17.33 28.56 27.97
N GLU A 541 18.46 28.57 27.27
CA GLU A 541 19.69 29.16 27.82
C GLU A 541 19.64 30.70 27.86
N THR A 542 18.50 31.30 27.54
CA THR A 542 18.42 32.71 27.15
C THR A 542 18.25 33.66 28.32
N ASP A 543 19.09 34.70 28.28
CA ASP A 543 18.98 35.96 29.00
C ASP A 543 17.50 36.39 29.12
N PRO A 544 16.95 36.57 30.34
CA PRO A 544 15.55 36.95 30.56
C PRO A 544 15.16 38.30 29.93
N ASN A 545 16.13 39.06 29.39
CA ASN A 545 15.89 40.33 28.70
C ASN A 545 15.87 40.21 27.16
N ALA A 546 16.00 39.01 26.59
CA ALA A 546 15.96 38.85 25.14
C ALA A 546 14.55 39.21 24.60
N PRO A 547 14.44 40.10 23.58
CA PRO A 547 13.17 40.39 22.91
C PRO A 547 12.61 39.14 22.24
N GLU A 548 11.30 39.12 21.95
CA GLU A 548 10.55 38.04 21.30
C GLU A 548 11.43 37.20 20.36
N ILE A 549 11.79 35.99 20.82
CA ILE A 549 12.72 35.12 20.11
C ILE A 549 11.89 34.33 19.10
N GLU A 550 11.98 34.69 17.83
CA GLU A 550 11.56 33.79 16.75
C GLU A 550 12.48 32.56 16.74
N GLY A 551 11.88 31.36 16.69
CA GLY A 551 12.63 30.10 16.56
C GLY A 551 13.24 29.59 17.86
N LEU A 552 12.43 29.43 18.91
CA LEU A 552 12.93 28.92 20.18
C LEU A 552 13.55 27.51 20.04
N PRO A 553 14.65 27.24 20.79
CA PRO A 553 15.21 25.90 20.88
C PRO A 553 14.16 24.95 21.47
N VAL A 554 13.85 23.88 20.75
CA VAL A 554 12.88 22.86 21.20
C VAL A 554 13.52 21.47 21.23
N PRO A 555 13.36 20.70 22.32
CA PRO A 555 13.79 19.32 22.35
C PRO A 555 12.99 18.51 21.32
N THR A 556 13.71 17.70 20.56
CA THR A 556 13.19 16.97 19.41
C THR A 556 13.89 15.62 19.37
N PHE A 557 13.20 14.57 18.93
CA PHE A 557 13.86 13.36 18.49
C PHE A 557 13.64 13.10 17.01
N LYS A 558 14.67 12.58 16.35
CA LYS A 558 14.63 12.08 14.98
C LYS A 558 14.58 10.57 15.03
N ILE A 559 13.59 9.98 14.34
CA ILE A 559 13.52 8.55 14.10
C ILE A 559 14.17 8.25 12.75
N THR A 560 15.02 7.22 12.67
CA THR A 560 15.61 6.73 11.42
C THR A 560 15.46 5.22 11.27
N LEU A 561 14.98 4.78 10.10
CA LEU A 561 14.93 3.40 9.65
C LEU A 561 15.47 3.30 8.21
N GLY A 562 16.73 2.94 8.05
CA GLY A 562 17.38 2.91 6.74
C GLY A 562 17.43 4.30 6.10
N LYS A 563 16.64 4.50 5.03
CA LYS A 563 16.52 5.81 4.35
C LYS A 563 15.34 6.64 4.83
N ASP A 564 14.45 6.03 5.61
CA ASP A 564 13.21 6.65 6.05
C ASP A 564 13.44 7.31 7.41
N TRP A 565 12.94 8.54 7.57
CA TRP A 565 13.16 9.33 8.77
C TRP A 565 12.05 10.37 8.99
N ALA A 566 11.89 10.79 10.24
CA ALA A 566 11.02 11.91 10.64
C ALA A 566 11.48 12.54 11.95
N TYR A 567 11.10 13.80 12.17
CA TYR A 567 11.30 14.51 13.43
C TYR A 567 10.02 14.53 14.24
N SER A 568 10.13 14.41 15.56
CA SER A 568 9.04 14.63 16.48
C SER A 568 8.78 16.11 16.69
N THR A 569 7.59 16.46 17.16
CA THR A 569 7.43 17.71 17.91
C THR A 569 8.11 17.60 19.29
N PRO A 570 8.30 18.71 20.00
CA PRO A 570 8.62 18.67 21.42
C PRO A 570 7.57 17.94 22.28
N PRO A 571 7.92 17.59 23.55
CA PRO A 571 6.97 17.05 24.52
C PRO A 571 5.74 17.93 24.69
N GLY A 572 4.56 17.36 24.55
CA GLY A 572 3.33 18.15 24.62
C GLY A 572 2.12 17.35 24.16
N ARG A 573 0.93 17.96 24.26
CA ARG A 573 -0.33 17.37 23.77
C ARG A 573 -0.75 18.06 22.49
N ARG A 574 -1.32 17.32 21.54
CA ARG A 574 -1.91 17.93 20.35
C ARG A 574 -3.06 18.85 20.73
N LEU A 575 -3.10 20.04 20.12
CA LEU A 575 -4.12 21.06 20.37
C LEU A 575 -5.56 20.51 20.24
N ASP A 576 -5.79 19.69 19.21
CA ASP A 576 -7.09 19.11 18.89
C ASP A 576 -7.56 18.03 19.89
N ARG A 577 -6.66 17.59 20.78
CA ARG A 577 -6.94 16.60 21.85
C ARG A 577 -7.02 17.23 23.24
N ILE A 578 -6.84 18.54 23.37
CA ILE A 578 -6.97 19.22 24.66
C ILE A 578 -8.45 19.46 24.95
N VAL A 579 -8.91 18.90 26.07
CA VAL A 579 -10.22 19.22 26.64
C VAL A 579 -10.02 20.30 27.69
N LEU A 580 -10.66 21.45 27.49
CA LEU A 580 -10.68 22.53 28.48
C LEU A 580 -11.83 22.26 29.46
N GLU A 581 -11.51 22.08 30.73
CA GLU A 581 -12.48 21.99 31.82
C GLU A 581 -12.54 23.33 32.58
N GLY A 582 -13.75 23.79 32.92
CA GLY A 582 -13.95 25.03 33.70
C GLY A 582 -14.20 26.30 32.88
N ASP A 583 -13.99 27.47 33.51
CA ASP A 583 -14.29 28.80 32.94
C ASP A 583 -13.36 29.12 31.75
N THR A 584 -13.93 28.99 30.55
CA THR A 584 -13.26 29.07 29.25
C THR A 584 -12.82 30.49 28.85
N GLN A 585 -12.97 31.50 29.71
CA GLN A 585 -12.62 32.89 29.37
C GLN A 585 -11.16 33.25 29.66
N ARG A 586 -10.38 32.38 30.31
CA ARG A 586 -8.95 32.65 30.55
C ARG A 586 -8.17 32.56 29.24
N GLU A 587 -7.35 33.58 28.99
CA GLU A 587 -6.38 33.58 27.91
C GLU A 587 -5.29 32.55 28.24
N VAL A 588 -5.06 31.63 27.32
CA VAL A 588 -4.07 30.57 27.41
C VAL A 588 -3.01 30.81 26.35
N MET A 589 -1.75 30.67 26.73
CA MET A 589 -0.61 30.69 25.83
C MET A 589 -0.14 29.26 25.56
N ALA A 590 0.02 28.92 24.29
CA ALA A 590 0.57 27.65 23.82
C ALA A 590 1.88 27.88 23.06
N LEU A 591 2.95 27.18 23.45
CA LEU A 591 4.18 27.09 22.67
C LEU A 591 4.00 26.01 21.59
N LEU A 592 4.16 26.40 20.33
CA LEU A 592 4.02 25.58 19.13
C LEU A 592 5.36 24.91 18.76
N SER A 593 5.31 23.89 17.89
CA SER A 593 6.51 23.11 17.54
C SER A 593 7.55 23.87 16.72
N ASP A 594 7.14 24.93 16.04
CA ASP A 594 8.04 25.85 15.34
C ASP A 594 8.72 26.86 16.28
N GLY A 595 8.50 26.72 17.58
CA GLY A 595 9.03 27.62 18.59
C GLY A 595 8.27 28.94 18.71
N SER A 596 7.19 29.14 17.96
CA SER A 596 6.30 30.29 18.10
C SER A 596 5.27 30.08 19.21
N TYR A 597 4.57 31.15 19.63
CA TYR A 597 3.49 31.06 20.61
C TYR A 597 2.16 31.45 19.97
N ALA A 598 1.09 30.74 20.35
CA ALA A 598 -0.28 31.12 20.06
C ALA A 598 -1.02 31.46 21.35
N ARG A 599 -1.90 32.45 21.29
CA ARG A 599 -2.81 32.79 22.38
C ARG A 599 -4.23 32.50 21.97
N PHE A 600 -5.01 31.94 22.88
CA PHE A 600 -6.42 31.69 22.65
C PHE A 600 -7.21 31.79 23.96
N ALA A 601 -8.49 32.10 23.84
CA ALA A 601 -9.43 31.99 24.95
C ALA A 601 -10.53 31.00 24.54
N GLY A 602 -10.80 30.06 25.45
CA GLY A 602 -11.87 29.09 25.33
C GLY A 602 -11.74 28.12 24.17
N ARG A 603 -12.81 27.35 23.98
CA ARG A 603 -12.83 26.21 23.05
C ARG A 603 -12.75 26.63 21.59
N GLU A 604 -13.44 27.70 21.21
CA GLU A 604 -13.42 28.21 19.83
C GLU A 604 -12.04 28.75 19.45
N GLY A 605 -11.40 29.52 20.34
CA GLY A 605 -10.03 29.99 20.13
C GLY A 605 -9.03 28.85 20.03
N LEU A 606 -9.14 27.83 20.90
CA LEU A 606 -8.32 26.62 20.80
C LEU A 606 -8.50 25.91 19.46
N GLN A 607 -9.74 25.76 18.98
CA GLN A 607 -10.03 25.13 17.69
C GLN A 607 -9.49 25.94 16.51
N GLN A 608 -9.59 27.26 16.57
CA GLN A 608 -9.01 28.15 15.56
C GLN A 608 -7.49 28.00 15.51
N VAL A 609 -6.81 28.09 16.66
CA VAL A 609 -5.36 27.90 16.73
C VAL A 609 -4.96 26.50 16.28
N ALA A 610 -5.71 25.45 16.62
CA ALA A 610 -5.46 24.08 16.15
C ALA A 610 -5.54 23.96 14.62
N ALA A 611 -6.52 24.62 14.00
CA ALA A 611 -6.72 24.62 12.56
C ALA A 611 -5.61 25.41 11.83
N GLU A 612 -5.23 26.59 12.35
CA GLU A 612 -4.17 27.43 11.80
C GLU A 612 -2.80 26.78 11.94
N ALA A 613 -2.54 26.13 13.07
CA ALA A 613 -1.29 25.43 13.33
C ALA A 613 -1.16 24.12 12.52
N GLY A 614 -2.26 23.56 12.02
CA GLY A 614 -2.23 22.26 11.31
C GLY A 614 -1.99 21.07 12.25
N GLY A 615 -2.48 21.13 13.48
CA GLY A 615 -2.39 20.03 14.46
C GLY A 615 -1.11 19.98 15.29
N LEU A 616 -0.44 21.11 15.51
CA LEU A 616 0.77 21.19 16.35
C LEU A 616 0.49 20.79 17.82
N HIS A 617 1.57 20.39 18.48
CA HIS A 617 1.57 20.06 19.91
C HIS A 617 1.71 21.34 20.75
N VAL A 618 0.91 21.45 21.80
CA VAL A 618 1.08 22.41 22.89
C VAL A 618 1.95 21.81 23.96
N LEU A 619 2.95 22.60 24.31
CA LEU A 619 3.96 22.28 25.29
C LEU A 619 3.58 22.55 26.73
N ALA A 620 2.99 23.72 26.95
CA ALA A 620 2.53 24.17 28.25
C ALA A 620 1.33 25.09 28.01
N LEU A 621 0.32 25.00 28.88
CA LEU A 621 -0.79 25.93 28.94
C LEU A 621 -0.51 26.85 30.13
N TYR A 622 -0.19 28.11 29.85
CA TYR A 622 0.01 29.11 30.89
C TYR A 622 -1.30 29.89 31.11
N PRO A 623 -1.93 29.84 32.30
CA PRO A 623 -2.57 31.05 32.79
C PRO A 623 -1.46 32.08 33.09
N TRP A 624 -1.69 33.35 32.75
CA TRP A 624 -0.75 34.46 32.96
C TRP A 624 -0.28 34.62 34.43
N ASN A 625 -0.82 33.84 35.38
CA ASN A 625 -0.54 33.89 36.82
C ASN A 625 -0.04 32.56 37.46
N GLY A 626 0.28 31.49 36.72
CA GLY A 626 0.75 30.23 37.33
C GLY A 626 1.04 29.10 36.32
N LEU A 627 1.93 28.16 36.65
CA LEU A 627 2.32 27.03 35.77
C LEU A 627 1.39 25.83 35.98
N VAL A 628 0.62 25.42 34.96
CA VAL A 628 -0.08 24.13 34.96
C VAL A 628 0.75 23.11 34.18
N SER A 629 1.18 22.05 34.86
CA SER A 629 1.96 20.96 34.25
C SER A 629 1.06 20.05 33.38
N PRO A 630 1.52 19.56 32.21
CA PRO A 630 0.75 18.65 31.33
C PRO A 630 0.44 17.26 31.93
N ALA A 631 1.08 16.92 33.05
CA ALA A 631 0.81 15.68 33.80
C ALA A 631 -0.39 15.91 34.71
N GLY A 632 -1.59 15.50 34.26
CA GLY A 632 -2.89 15.70 34.91
C GLY A 632 -3.06 15.01 36.27
N ARG A 633 -2.18 15.25 37.23
CA ARG A 633 -2.54 15.15 38.64
C ARG A 633 -3.11 16.49 39.04
N GLY A 634 -4.35 16.47 39.51
CA GLY A 634 -4.98 17.62 40.15
C GLY A 634 -4.03 18.21 41.19
N ALA A 635 -3.39 19.31 40.83
CA ALA A 635 -3.03 20.28 41.83
C ALA A 635 -4.37 20.96 42.15
N GLU A 636 -4.96 20.63 43.29
CA GLU A 636 -6.12 21.35 43.84
C GLU A 636 -5.76 22.80 44.24
N ASP A 637 -4.57 23.30 43.91
CA ASP A 637 -4.16 24.67 44.18
C ASP A 637 -3.57 25.33 42.92
N GLY A 638 -4.35 26.23 42.29
CA GLY A 638 -3.85 27.36 41.50
C GLY A 638 -4.13 27.38 40.00
#